data_AF-A0A8B9E5Y3-F1
#
_entry.id   AF-A0A8B9E5Y3-F1
#
_cell.length_a   1.000
_cell.length_b   1.000
_cell.length_c   1.000
_cell.angle_alpha   90.00
_cell.angle_beta   90.00
_cell.angle_gamma   90.00
#
_symmetry.space_group_name_H-M   'P 1'
#
loop_
_entity.id
_entity.type
_entity.pdbx_description
1 polymer ?
#
loop_
_entity_poly.entity_id
_entity_poly.type
_entity_poly.pdbx_seq_one_letter_code
_entity_poly.pdbx_strand_id
1 'polypeptide(L)'
;MKYNRVWIPDNEEVWQSAEITKNYKAGDLFLHVQLEDGTELNYPVDPAALPPLRNPDILVGENDLTALSYLHEPAVLHNLKVRFVESKLIYTYSGIILVAINPYKQLPIYGDAIIHAYSGQNMGDMDPHIFAVAEEAYKQMARNNKNQSIIVSGESGAGKTVSARYTMRYFATVSKSTSNAHVEDKVLASNPITEAVGNAKTTRNDNSSRFGKYTEISFDQSYRIIGANMRTYLLEKSRVVFQSENERNYHIFYQLCASAMQPEFQHLKLGSAEKFNYTRMGGNTVIEGVDDRANMVETQKTFALLGNFLGISTTYSHLNIFCELLDLNFDKMTQWLCHRKIITTSETVIKPMTKPQAVNARDALAKKIYSHLFDFIVERINQALQFTGKQHTFIGVLDIYGFETFDVNSFEQFCINYANEKLQLQFNLHVFKLEQEEYMKEDIPWTLIDFYDNQPVIDLIEAKMGILELLDEECLLPHGTDENWLQKLYNNFVNKNALFEKPRMSNTSFIIQHFADKVEYKCEGFLEKNRDTVYEVLMEILKESKFRLCANFFQDNPVSISPFSSTINIKSARPVLKPPNKQLRMTVGSKFRSSLSLLMETLNATTPHYVRCIKPNDEKQPFEFDSKRVAQQLRACGVLETIRISAQSYPSRWTYIEFFSRYSILMTQQELSLNDKKQICKIVLQRLIQDPNQYQFGRTKIFFRAGQVAYLEKLRSDKLRHACIMIQKNVRGWLQRKKFLRIKQAAVTIQQYFRGQRTVRALKQTWAAIIIQKYCRGYLVRKLCQLIHVAAVTIQAFTRGFLARKKYRKMLEEHKAVILQKYARAWLARRRFQNIRRFVSNIQLSYRVQRLQKKIEEQVRNTSQFMICTVYLSYLFPRGVVVNTIPGLPAHILFMCVRYADYLNDADMLKSFINVTIDGIKQVVKENSENFEMLSFWLSNTYYFLNCLKQYSGEEEFMKSNTPRQNKNCLKHFDLSEYRQILSDLAIRIYHQFIVVMENNIQPMIVPGMLEYESLQGISGLKPTGFRKRSSSIDDTDTYTMTSILQQLSYFYSTMCQNGLDSELLKQAVKQLFFLIGAVTLNSLFLRKDMCSCRKGMQIRCNISYLEEWLKDKNLQSSNAKETLEPLAQAAWLLQVKKITDDDAKEICEHCTSLSTVQIVKILNSYTPIDDFEKRVAPSFVRKVQAMLNNREDVPQLMLDTKYLFQVTFPFTPSPHALEMIQVPSSFKLGFLTRV
;
A
#
# COMPACT_ATOMS: atom_id res chain seq x y z
N MET A 1 -0.66 -24.11 12.75
CA MET A 1 -1.80 -24.00 11.82
C MET A 1 -2.76 -22.93 12.28
N LYS A 2 -2.97 -22.71 13.59
CA LYS A 2 -3.59 -21.45 14.05
C LYS A 2 -2.86 -20.24 13.47
N TYR A 3 -3.61 -19.28 12.92
CA TYR A 3 -3.16 -18.13 12.14
C TYR A 3 -2.54 -18.45 10.76
N ASN A 4 -2.80 -19.63 10.19
CA ASN A 4 -2.61 -19.88 8.76
C ASN A 4 -3.91 -19.53 8.02
N ARG A 5 -3.81 -18.88 6.86
CA ARG A 5 -4.94 -18.65 5.95
C ARG A 5 -5.06 -19.79 4.92
N VAL A 6 -6.30 -20.14 4.59
CA VAL A 6 -6.70 -21.15 3.59
C VAL A 6 -7.76 -20.56 2.66
N TRP A 7 -7.98 -21.24 1.54
CA TRP A 7 -9.09 -20.99 0.63
C TRP A 7 -10.18 -22.04 0.84
N ILE A 8 -11.42 -21.60 1.00
CA ILE A 8 -12.62 -22.45 0.98
C ILE A 8 -13.42 -22.17 -0.29
N PRO A 9 -14.19 -23.15 -0.83
CA PRO A 9 -15.07 -22.90 -1.96
C PRO A 9 -16.19 -21.92 -1.58
N ASP A 10 -16.56 -21.05 -2.52
CA ASP A 10 -17.67 -20.11 -2.38
C ASP A 10 -18.56 -20.05 -3.64
N ASN A 11 -19.83 -19.69 -3.45
CA ASN A 11 -20.84 -19.65 -4.51
C ASN A 11 -20.84 -18.34 -5.32
N GLU A 12 -20.19 -17.27 -4.86
CA GLU A 12 -20.12 -15.98 -5.57
C GLU A 12 -18.72 -15.74 -6.17
N GLU A 13 -17.68 -15.85 -5.34
CA GLU A 13 -16.28 -15.57 -5.68
C GLU A 13 -15.47 -16.81 -6.13
N VAL A 14 -16.10 -17.99 -6.21
CA VAL A 14 -15.47 -19.32 -6.39
C VAL A 14 -14.63 -19.77 -5.18
N TRP A 15 -13.82 -18.86 -4.62
CA TRP A 15 -12.91 -19.14 -3.51
C TRP A 15 -12.86 -17.97 -2.52
N GLN A 16 -13.24 -18.21 -1.28
CA GLN A 16 -13.16 -17.23 -0.19
C GLN A 16 -11.95 -17.52 0.72
N SER A 17 -11.30 -16.47 1.23
CA SER A 17 -10.20 -16.56 2.19
C SER A 17 -10.73 -16.76 3.61
N ALA A 18 -10.11 -17.68 4.36
CA ALA A 18 -10.45 -17.95 5.75
C ALA A 18 -9.20 -18.23 6.61
N GLU A 19 -9.16 -17.75 7.85
CA GLU A 19 -8.03 -17.94 8.77
C GLU A 19 -8.32 -19.00 9.84
N ILE A 20 -7.39 -19.94 10.04
CA ILE A 20 -7.57 -21.06 10.96
C ILE A 20 -7.46 -20.59 12.43
N THR A 21 -8.55 -20.68 13.19
CA THR A 21 -8.63 -20.18 14.58
C THR A 21 -8.13 -21.18 15.64
N LYS A 22 -8.06 -22.48 15.31
CA LYS A 22 -7.53 -23.54 16.20
C LYS A 22 -6.58 -24.48 15.45
N ASN A 23 -5.55 -25.02 16.11
CA ASN A 23 -4.63 -25.95 15.46
C ASN A 23 -5.33 -27.29 15.14
N TYR A 24 -5.50 -27.58 13.85
CA TYR A 24 -5.82 -28.92 13.35
C TYR A 24 -4.81 -29.96 13.85
N LYS A 25 -5.32 -31.13 14.22
CA LYS A 25 -4.61 -32.38 14.48
C LYS A 25 -5.02 -33.40 13.43
N ALA A 26 -4.12 -34.32 13.10
CA ALA A 26 -4.45 -35.43 12.20
C ALA A 26 -5.61 -36.26 12.78
N GLY A 27 -6.74 -36.30 12.06
CA GLY A 27 -7.97 -36.98 12.49
C GLY A 27 -9.10 -36.07 12.98
N ASP A 28 -8.90 -34.75 13.06
CA ASP A 28 -10.02 -33.82 13.31
C ASP A 28 -10.95 -33.76 12.08
N LEU A 29 -12.28 -33.92 12.27
CA LEU A 29 -13.27 -33.89 11.18
C LEU A 29 -13.65 -32.47 10.69
N PHE A 30 -13.23 -31.43 11.41
CA PHE A 30 -13.61 -30.04 11.14
C PHE A 30 -12.41 -29.09 11.31
N LEU A 31 -12.30 -28.14 10.38
CA LEU A 31 -11.41 -27.00 10.47
C LEU A 31 -12.18 -25.82 11.08
N HIS A 32 -11.75 -25.36 12.26
CA HIS A 32 -12.25 -24.10 12.82
C HIS A 32 -11.57 -22.94 12.09
N VAL A 33 -12.35 -22.17 11.32
CA VAL A 33 -11.87 -21.04 10.52
C VAL A 33 -12.70 -19.78 10.81
N GLN A 34 -12.15 -18.62 10.46
CA GLN A 34 -12.84 -17.34 10.48
C GLN A 34 -12.71 -16.69 9.10
N LEU A 35 -13.83 -16.21 8.55
CA LEU A 35 -13.87 -15.53 7.25
C LEU A 35 -13.39 -14.08 7.37
N GLU A 36 -13.11 -13.43 6.24
CA GLU A 36 -12.62 -12.04 6.22
C GLU A 36 -13.67 -11.00 6.66
N ASP A 37 -14.96 -11.37 6.72
CA ASP A 37 -16.03 -10.58 7.35
C ASP A 37 -16.09 -10.74 8.89
N GLY A 38 -15.27 -11.62 9.46
CA GLY A 38 -15.22 -11.94 10.90
C GLY A 38 -16.05 -13.14 11.33
N THR A 39 -16.83 -13.78 10.45
CA THR A 39 -17.69 -14.93 10.76
C THR A 39 -16.87 -16.19 11.10
N GLU A 40 -17.10 -16.81 12.26
CA GLU A 40 -16.52 -18.13 12.57
C GLU A 40 -17.32 -19.27 11.94
N LEU A 41 -16.63 -20.19 11.26
CA LEU A 41 -17.19 -21.35 10.56
C LEU A 41 -16.47 -22.64 10.97
N ASN A 42 -17.24 -23.73 11.12
CA ASN A 42 -16.72 -25.08 11.30
C ASN A 42 -16.74 -25.82 9.96
N TYR A 43 -15.71 -25.61 9.14
CA TYR A 43 -15.62 -26.19 7.80
C TYR A 43 -15.37 -27.71 7.89
N PRO A 44 -16.22 -28.58 7.32
CA PRO A 44 -15.99 -30.03 7.33
C PRO A 44 -14.81 -30.40 6.42
N VAL A 45 -13.96 -31.33 6.84
CA VAL A 45 -12.74 -31.69 6.09
C VAL A 45 -12.61 -33.19 5.88
N ASP A 46 -12.20 -33.58 4.68
CA ASP A 46 -11.64 -34.90 4.43
C ASP A 46 -10.19 -34.94 4.96
N PRO A 47 -9.82 -35.87 5.87
CA PRO A 47 -8.44 -36.05 6.31
C PRO A 47 -7.42 -36.32 5.19
N ALA A 48 -7.87 -36.79 4.01
CA ALA A 48 -7.05 -36.99 2.83
C ALA A 48 -6.89 -35.72 1.97
N ALA A 49 -7.79 -34.74 2.08
CA ALA A 49 -7.85 -33.56 1.21
C ALA A 49 -8.18 -32.27 2.00
N LEU A 50 -7.15 -31.69 2.63
CA LEU A 50 -7.25 -30.40 3.33
C LEU A 50 -7.38 -29.22 2.34
N PRO A 51 -8.07 -28.11 2.71
CA PRO A 51 -8.28 -26.96 1.83
C PRO A 51 -6.95 -26.27 1.43
N PRO A 52 -6.87 -25.66 0.23
CA PRO A 52 -5.65 -25.04 -0.27
C PRO A 52 -5.13 -23.91 0.64
N LEU A 53 -3.84 -23.91 0.96
CA LEU A 53 -3.21 -22.84 1.74
C LEU A 53 -3.10 -21.55 0.91
N ARG A 54 -3.40 -20.39 1.53
CA ARG A 54 -3.19 -19.08 0.91
C ARG A 54 -1.70 -18.73 0.92
N ASN A 55 -1.22 -18.08 -0.14
CA ASN A 55 0.16 -17.59 -0.19
C ASN A 55 0.39 -16.50 0.86
N PRO A 56 1.60 -16.42 1.45
CA PRO A 56 1.96 -15.28 2.29
C PRO A 56 1.86 -13.96 1.50
N ASP A 57 1.29 -12.93 2.11
CA ASP A 57 0.95 -11.65 1.46
C ASP A 57 2.13 -10.95 0.75
N ILE A 58 3.39 -11.29 1.11
CA ILE A 58 4.61 -10.82 0.43
C ILE A 58 4.81 -11.36 -0.99
N LEU A 59 4.14 -12.47 -1.37
CA LEU A 59 4.18 -13.06 -2.71
C LEU A 59 2.93 -12.74 -3.54
N VAL A 60 1.97 -11.98 -2.98
CA VAL A 60 0.75 -11.59 -3.67
C VAL A 60 1.02 -10.34 -4.51
N GLY A 61 0.58 -10.35 -5.77
CA GLY A 61 0.82 -9.27 -6.72
C GLY A 61 2.12 -9.39 -7.53
N GLU A 62 2.92 -10.44 -7.31
CA GLU A 62 4.18 -10.71 -8.05
C GLU A 62 4.00 -10.77 -9.58
N ASN A 63 5.05 -10.43 -10.32
CA ASN A 63 5.02 -10.31 -11.78
C ASN A 63 4.94 -11.65 -12.54
N ASP A 64 5.38 -12.75 -11.94
CA ASP A 64 5.20 -14.12 -12.45
C ASP A 64 4.53 -15.02 -11.40
N LEU A 65 3.49 -15.74 -11.82
CA LEU A 65 2.80 -16.71 -11.00
C LEU A 65 3.71 -17.87 -10.52
N THR A 66 4.82 -18.18 -11.21
CA THR A 66 5.75 -19.24 -10.75
C THR A 66 6.49 -18.89 -9.44
N ALA A 67 6.52 -17.60 -9.06
CA ALA A 67 7.08 -17.14 -7.79
C ALA A 67 6.20 -17.48 -6.57
N LEU A 68 4.93 -17.86 -6.78
CA LEU A 68 4.00 -18.26 -5.73
C LEU A 68 4.42 -19.59 -5.09
N SER A 69 4.56 -19.63 -3.77
CA SER A 69 4.98 -20.85 -3.08
C SER A 69 3.87 -21.91 -3.00
N TYR A 70 2.60 -21.51 -3.00
CA TYR A 70 1.47 -22.42 -3.17
C TYR A 70 0.84 -22.13 -4.54
N LEU A 71 0.99 -23.06 -5.46
CA LEU A 71 0.70 -22.87 -6.88
C LEU A 71 -0.51 -23.74 -7.26
N HIS A 72 -1.70 -23.13 -7.20
CA HIS A 72 -3.01 -23.76 -7.37
C HIS A 72 -4.06 -22.72 -7.82
N GLU A 73 -5.26 -23.15 -8.21
CA GLU A 73 -6.29 -22.29 -8.80
C GLU A 73 -6.61 -21.02 -7.98
N PRO A 74 -6.99 -21.08 -6.68
CA PRO A 74 -7.28 -19.86 -5.92
C PRO A 74 -6.07 -18.93 -5.75
N ALA A 75 -4.84 -19.45 -5.69
CA ALA A 75 -3.65 -18.61 -5.64
C ALA A 75 -3.44 -17.81 -6.94
N VAL A 76 -3.71 -18.44 -8.09
CA VAL A 76 -3.67 -17.79 -9.40
C VAL A 76 -4.77 -16.74 -9.53
N LEU A 77 -6.01 -17.14 -9.21
CA LEU A 77 -7.19 -16.28 -9.32
C LEU A 77 -7.05 -15.02 -8.44
N HIS A 78 -6.61 -15.19 -7.18
CA HIS A 78 -6.38 -14.08 -6.27
C HIS A 78 -5.23 -13.16 -6.71
N ASN A 79 -4.08 -13.70 -7.14
CA ASN A 79 -2.97 -12.86 -7.63
C ASN A 79 -3.40 -12.03 -8.85
N LEU A 80 -4.09 -12.64 -9.82
CA LEU A 80 -4.62 -11.95 -10.99
C LEU A 80 -5.69 -10.90 -10.62
N LYS A 81 -6.60 -11.19 -9.69
CA LYS A 81 -7.60 -10.24 -9.20
C LYS A 81 -6.95 -9.01 -8.54
N VAL A 82 -5.98 -9.22 -7.64
CA VAL A 82 -5.23 -8.14 -6.98
C VAL A 82 -4.46 -7.28 -7.99
N ARG A 83 -3.76 -7.90 -8.95
CA ARG A 83 -3.04 -7.17 -10.01
C ARG A 83 -3.99 -6.34 -10.89
N PHE A 84 -5.12 -6.92 -11.30
CA PHE A 84 -6.06 -6.27 -12.20
C PHE A 84 -6.90 -5.18 -11.52
N VAL A 85 -7.50 -5.46 -10.36
CA VAL A 85 -8.45 -4.55 -9.69
C VAL A 85 -7.72 -3.47 -8.89
N GLU A 86 -6.81 -3.86 -7.98
CA GLU A 86 -6.12 -2.91 -7.10
C GLU A 86 -5.01 -2.16 -7.84
N SER A 87 -4.16 -2.89 -8.56
CA SER A 87 -2.96 -2.33 -9.20
C SER A 87 -3.16 -1.87 -10.65
N LYS A 88 -4.30 -2.22 -11.28
CA LYS A 88 -4.64 -1.92 -12.69
C LYS A 88 -3.61 -2.45 -13.71
N LEU A 89 -2.90 -3.51 -13.32
CA LEU A 89 -1.94 -4.24 -14.14
C LEU A 89 -2.66 -5.36 -14.89
N ILE A 90 -2.74 -5.23 -16.21
CA ILE A 90 -3.46 -6.16 -17.09
C ILE A 90 -2.63 -7.36 -17.56
N TYR A 91 -1.32 -7.32 -17.33
CA TYR A 91 -0.34 -8.29 -17.81
C TYR A 91 0.36 -8.96 -16.62
N THR A 92 0.50 -10.29 -16.69
CA THR A 92 1.18 -11.10 -15.67
C THR A 92 1.83 -12.29 -16.37
N TYR A 93 3.06 -12.65 -15.98
CA TYR A 93 3.68 -13.88 -16.49
C TYR A 93 3.16 -15.12 -15.75
N SER A 94 3.24 -16.26 -16.42
CA SER A 94 3.01 -17.59 -15.88
C SER A 94 4.08 -18.51 -16.48
N GLY A 95 5.32 -18.32 -16.03
CA GLY A 95 6.51 -18.87 -16.68
C GLY A 95 6.64 -18.32 -18.10
N ILE A 96 6.53 -19.20 -19.10
CA ILE A 96 6.65 -18.84 -20.52
C ILE A 96 5.38 -18.21 -21.13
N ILE A 97 4.28 -18.17 -20.38
CA ILE A 97 3.00 -17.57 -20.82
C ILE A 97 2.94 -16.11 -20.38
N LEU A 98 2.51 -15.21 -21.28
CA LEU A 98 1.92 -13.93 -20.90
C LEU A 98 0.40 -14.07 -20.76
N VAL A 99 -0.11 -13.88 -19.54
CA VAL A 99 -1.55 -13.71 -19.28
C VAL A 99 -1.91 -12.24 -19.51
N ALA A 100 -2.99 -11.99 -20.25
CA ALA A 100 -3.44 -10.65 -20.63
C ALA A 100 -4.95 -10.50 -20.36
N ILE A 101 -5.33 -9.69 -19.38
CA ILE A 101 -6.73 -9.49 -18.98
C ILE A 101 -7.28 -8.22 -19.64
N ASN A 102 -8.40 -8.30 -20.36
CA ASN A 102 -8.95 -7.16 -21.09
C ASN A 102 -9.46 -6.05 -20.13
N PRO A 103 -8.87 -4.84 -20.08
CA PRO A 103 -9.32 -3.78 -19.17
C PRO A 103 -10.63 -3.10 -19.56
N TYR A 104 -11.16 -3.35 -20.77
CA TYR A 104 -12.25 -2.58 -21.39
C TYR A 104 -12.04 -1.04 -21.42
N LYS A 105 -10.79 -0.60 -21.28
CA LYS A 105 -10.39 0.81 -21.25
C LYS A 105 -9.06 1.00 -21.95
N GLN A 106 -8.90 2.09 -22.70
CA GLN A 106 -7.61 2.45 -23.28
C GLN A 106 -6.62 2.85 -22.17
N LEU A 107 -5.40 2.33 -22.23
CA LEU A 107 -4.32 2.58 -21.27
C LEU A 107 -3.13 3.24 -21.97
N PRO A 108 -2.42 4.18 -21.32
CA PRO A 108 -1.28 4.89 -21.93
C PRO A 108 0.01 4.05 -22.05
N ILE A 109 -0.10 2.71 -22.02
CA ILE A 109 1.03 1.76 -22.02
C ILE A 109 1.51 1.37 -23.43
N TYR A 110 0.83 1.85 -24.48
CA TYR A 110 1.09 1.47 -25.88
C TYR A 110 1.65 2.62 -26.75
N GLY A 111 2.27 3.63 -26.12
CA GLY A 111 2.95 4.73 -26.81
C GLY A 111 4.37 4.37 -27.26
N ASP A 112 4.89 5.06 -28.28
CA ASP A 112 6.18 4.72 -28.89
C ASP A 112 7.37 4.88 -27.93
N ALA A 113 7.28 5.81 -26.97
CA ALA A 113 8.25 5.93 -25.87
C ALA A 113 8.39 4.64 -25.04
N ILE A 114 7.30 3.86 -24.90
CA ILE A 114 7.30 2.59 -24.17
C ILE A 114 7.81 1.46 -25.06
N ILE A 115 7.51 1.49 -26.37
CA ILE A 115 8.15 0.58 -27.36
C ILE A 115 9.68 0.72 -27.27
N HIS A 116 10.21 1.95 -27.26
CA HIS A 116 11.64 2.20 -27.10
C HIS A 116 12.19 1.82 -25.72
N ALA A 117 11.38 1.84 -24.65
CA ALA A 117 11.80 1.40 -23.32
C ALA A 117 11.94 -0.13 -23.20
N TYR A 118 11.11 -0.91 -23.91
CA TYR A 118 11.23 -2.37 -23.96
C TYR A 118 12.30 -2.86 -24.95
N SER A 119 12.61 -2.09 -25.99
CA SER A 119 13.59 -2.49 -27.01
C SER A 119 15.00 -2.68 -26.44
N GLY A 120 15.66 -3.77 -26.83
CA GLY A 120 16.96 -4.20 -26.33
C GLY A 120 16.93 -4.91 -24.97
N GLN A 121 15.90 -4.71 -24.14
CA GLN A 121 15.82 -5.25 -22.78
C GLN A 121 15.54 -6.76 -22.77
N ASN A 122 15.74 -7.42 -21.63
CA ASN A 122 15.40 -8.84 -21.47
C ASN A 122 14.02 -8.99 -20.81
N MET A 123 13.28 -10.04 -21.18
CA MET A 123 11.88 -10.23 -20.79
C MET A 123 11.61 -10.23 -19.26
N GLY A 124 12.60 -10.63 -18.46
CA GLY A 124 12.52 -10.67 -16.98
C GLY A 124 13.08 -9.44 -16.24
N ASP A 125 13.74 -8.52 -16.95
CA ASP A 125 14.28 -7.28 -16.35
C ASP A 125 13.24 -6.14 -16.36
N MET A 126 12.11 -6.33 -17.05
CA MET A 126 11.03 -5.37 -17.27
C MET A 126 9.68 -5.93 -16.78
N ASP A 127 8.74 -5.05 -16.45
CA ASP A 127 7.37 -5.45 -16.08
C ASP A 127 6.67 -6.22 -17.23
N PRO A 128 5.78 -7.19 -16.92
CA PRO A 128 5.10 -8.00 -17.93
C PRO A 128 4.36 -7.16 -18.96
N HIS A 129 4.66 -7.36 -20.25
CA HIS A 129 4.01 -6.63 -21.33
C HIS A 129 4.03 -7.40 -22.66
N ILE A 130 3.07 -7.13 -23.55
CA ILE A 130 3.02 -7.70 -24.90
C ILE A 130 4.28 -7.33 -25.73
N PHE A 131 4.87 -6.17 -25.45
CA PHE A 131 6.13 -5.74 -26.07
C PHE A 131 7.35 -6.55 -25.60
N ALA A 132 7.38 -7.06 -24.37
CA ALA A 132 8.46 -7.93 -23.90
C ALA A 132 8.45 -9.28 -24.63
N VAL A 133 7.26 -9.83 -24.90
CA VAL A 133 7.10 -11.07 -25.71
C VAL A 133 7.50 -10.83 -27.16
N ALA A 134 7.16 -9.67 -27.73
CA ALA A 134 7.59 -9.30 -29.08
C ALA A 134 9.12 -9.13 -29.16
N GLU A 135 9.73 -8.42 -28.21
CA GLU A 135 11.18 -8.23 -28.13
C GLU A 135 11.93 -9.56 -27.94
N GLU A 136 11.46 -10.44 -27.06
CA GLU A 136 12.09 -11.75 -26.85
C GLU A 136 12.01 -12.62 -28.11
N ALA A 137 10.89 -12.61 -28.84
CA ALA A 137 10.80 -13.26 -30.15
C ALA A 137 11.79 -12.65 -31.16
N TYR A 138 11.90 -11.32 -31.25
CA TYR A 138 12.83 -10.64 -32.15
C TYR A 138 14.30 -10.97 -31.82
N LYS A 139 14.67 -10.90 -30.53
CA LYS A 139 16.01 -11.25 -30.03
C LYS A 139 16.32 -12.74 -30.24
N GLN A 140 15.37 -13.65 -30.01
CA GLN A 140 15.57 -15.08 -30.27
C GLN A 140 15.69 -15.40 -31.76
N MET A 141 14.95 -14.70 -32.63
CA MET A 141 15.11 -14.84 -34.08
C MET A 141 16.55 -14.50 -34.51
N ALA A 142 17.04 -13.33 -34.09
CA ALA A 142 18.37 -12.84 -34.45
C ALA A 142 19.52 -13.64 -33.80
N ARG A 143 19.33 -14.12 -32.56
CA ARG A 143 20.32 -14.91 -31.81
C ARG A 143 20.44 -16.34 -32.30
N ASN A 144 19.31 -16.99 -32.59
CA ASN A 144 19.26 -18.43 -32.88
C ASN A 144 19.15 -18.74 -34.38
N ASN A 145 19.03 -17.70 -35.24
CA ASN A 145 18.78 -17.82 -36.69
C ASN A 145 17.64 -18.80 -37.01
N LYS A 146 16.52 -18.65 -36.29
CA LYS A 146 15.35 -19.53 -36.38
C LYS A 146 14.07 -18.72 -36.38
N ASN A 147 13.12 -19.11 -37.22
CA ASN A 147 11.80 -18.51 -37.30
C ASN A 147 11.02 -18.66 -35.99
N GLN A 148 10.15 -17.69 -35.69
CA GLN A 148 9.39 -17.63 -34.45
C GLN A 148 7.89 -17.63 -34.74
N SER A 149 7.07 -17.97 -33.75
CA SER A 149 5.64 -17.68 -33.78
C SER A 149 5.16 -17.09 -32.45
N ILE A 150 4.18 -16.18 -32.52
CA ILE A 150 3.49 -15.65 -31.34
C ILE A 150 2.04 -16.11 -31.43
N ILE A 151 1.65 -16.99 -30.52
CA ILE A 151 0.36 -17.66 -30.49
C ILE A 151 -0.53 -16.94 -29.48
N VAL A 152 -1.52 -16.21 -29.99
CA VAL A 152 -2.49 -15.45 -29.20
C VAL A 152 -3.81 -16.22 -29.16
N SER A 153 -4.26 -16.57 -27.97
CA SER A 153 -5.44 -17.42 -27.74
C SER A 153 -6.28 -16.93 -26.55
N GLY A 154 -7.51 -17.43 -26.42
CA GLY A 154 -8.50 -16.97 -25.43
C GLY A 154 -9.90 -16.84 -26.04
N GLU A 155 -10.91 -16.55 -25.21
CA GLU A 155 -12.31 -16.41 -25.67
C GLU A 155 -12.52 -15.24 -26.66
N SER A 156 -13.71 -15.19 -27.28
CA SER A 156 -14.12 -14.01 -28.06
C SER A 156 -14.35 -12.81 -27.13
N GLY A 157 -13.93 -11.61 -27.55
CA GLY A 157 -13.92 -10.41 -26.71
C GLY A 157 -12.76 -10.31 -25.70
N ALA A 158 -11.94 -11.35 -25.54
CA ALA A 158 -10.82 -11.35 -24.57
C ALA A 158 -9.61 -10.48 -24.98
N GLY A 159 -9.58 -9.90 -26.20
CA GLY A 159 -8.53 -8.97 -26.64
C GLY A 159 -7.43 -9.56 -27.54
N LYS A 160 -7.59 -10.77 -28.08
CA LYS A 160 -6.58 -11.43 -28.94
C LYS A 160 -6.08 -10.56 -30.08
N THR A 161 -6.98 -10.08 -30.93
CA THR A 161 -6.68 -9.24 -32.11
C THR A 161 -6.01 -7.92 -31.73
N VAL A 162 -6.32 -7.37 -30.55
CA VAL A 162 -5.68 -6.17 -30.00
C VAL A 162 -4.22 -6.46 -29.60
N SER A 163 -3.97 -7.57 -28.90
CA SER A 163 -2.61 -8.03 -28.57
C SER A 163 -1.79 -8.29 -29.84
N ALA A 164 -2.36 -8.99 -30.83
CA ALA A 164 -1.71 -9.22 -32.12
C ALA A 164 -1.39 -7.90 -32.86
N ARG A 165 -2.31 -6.92 -32.84
CA ARG A 165 -2.12 -5.58 -33.44
C ARG A 165 -0.97 -4.81 -32.76
N TYR A 166 -0.84 -4.89 -31.43
CA TYR A 166 0.28 -4.29 -30.71
C TYR A 166 1.61 -5.00 -30.96
N THR A 167 1.63 -6.33 -31.06
CA THR A 167 2.80 -7.10 -31.49
C THR A 167 3.28 -6.67 -32.89
N MET A 168 2.36 -6.51 -33.86
CA MET A 168 2.71 -6.03 -35.20
C MET A 168 3.24 -4.58 -35.19
N ARG A 169 2.62 -3.67 -34.42
CA ARG A 169 3.12 -2.29 -34.25
C ARG A 169 4.51 -2.24 -33.60
N TYR A 170 4.79 -3.15 -32.67
CA TYR A 170 6.11 -3.25 -32.05
C TYR A 170 7.18 -3.58 -33.10
N PHE A 171 7.00 -4.66 -33.87
CA PHE A 171 7.95 -5.08 -34.91
C PHE A 171 8.16 -4.01 -35.98
N ALA A 172 7.09 -3.34 -36.41
CA ALA A 172 7.18 -2.18 -37.29
C ALA A 172 8.14 -1.14 -36.70
N THR A 173 7.81 -0.61 -35.51
CA THR A 173 8.53 0.49 -34.87
C THR A 173 10.02 0.18 -34.59
N VAL A 174 10.37 -1.05 -34.18
CA VAL A 174 11.77 -1.42 -33.89
C VAL A 174 12.61 -1.81 -35.11
N SER A 175 11.98 -2.07 -36.26
CA SER A 175 12.67 -2.47 -37.50
C SER A 175 12.75 -1.38 -38.57
N LYS A 176 12.18 -0.19 -38.29
CA LYS A 176 12.17 0.97 -39.18
C LYS A 176 13.56 1.32 -39.71
N SER A 177 13.60 1.61 -41.01
CA SER A 177 14.76 2.20 -41.68
C SER A 177 14.34 3.44 -42.47
N THR A 178 15.29 4.34 -42.74
CA THR A 178 15.03 5.70 -43.28
C THR A 178 14.67 5.75 -44.77
N SER A 179 14.00 4.72 -45.29
CA SER A 179 13.55 4.62 -46.69
C SER A 179 12.05 4.32 -46.77
N ASN A 180 11.34 4.99 -47.68
CA ASN A 180 9.86 5.09 -47.78
C ASN A 180 9.10 3.79 -48.14
N ALA A 181 9.55 2.63 -47.67
CA ALA A 181 8.87 1.35 -47.83
C ALA A 181 7.75 1.22 -46.79
N HIS A 182 6.56 1.75 -47.09
CA HIS A 182 5.33 1.70 -46.25
C HIS A 182 4.73 0.28 -46.07
N VAL A 183 5.58 -0.76 -45.98
CA VAL A 183 5.16 -2.16 -45.75
C VAL A 183 4.51 -2.29 -44.38
N GLU A 184 5.07 -1.64 -43.35
CA GLU A 184 4.54 -1.59 -41.99
C GLU A 184 3.10 -1.05 -41.97
N ASP A 185 2.89 0.11 -42.60
CA ASP A 185 1.57 0.75 -42.69
C ASP A 185 0.57 -0.12 -43.46
N LYS A 186 1.00 -0.76 -44.55
CA LYS A 186 0.16 -1.71 -45.32
C LYS A 186 -0.25 -2.94 -44.50
N VAL A 187 0.66 -3.53 -43.71
CA VAL A 187 0.34 -4.68 -42.84
C VAL A 187 -0.71 -4.27 -41.82
N LEU A 188 -0.54 -3.11 -41.17
CA LEU A 188 -1.53 -2.59 -40.21
C LEU A 188 -2.86 -2.23 -40.89
N ALA A 189 -2.82 -1.61 -42.07
CA ALA A 189 -4.00 -1.25 -42.86
C ALA A 189 -4.79 -2.47 -43.36
N SER A 190 -4.19 -3.65 -43.53
CA SER A 190 -4.93 -4.86 -43.93
C SER A 190 -6.06 -5.26 -42.96
N ASN A 191 -5.98 -4.83 -41.68
CA ASN A 191 -6.88 -5.28 -40.63
C ASN A 191 -8.36 -4.89 -40.87
N PRO A 192 -8.75 -3.61 -41.09
CA PRO A 192 -10.12 -3.22 -41.44
C PRO A 192 -10.80 -4.04 -42.54
N ILE A 193 -10.08 -4.45 -43.60
CA ILE A 193 -10.66 -5.33 -44.63
C ILE A 193 -10.94 -6.71 -44.05
N THR A 194 -9.96 -7.31 -43.37
CA THR A 194 -10.13 -8.65 -42.77
C THR A 194 -11.19 -8.69 -41.68
N GLU A 195 -11.37 -7.59 -40.93
CA GLU A 195 -12.45 -7.45 -39.94
C GLU A 195 -13.80 -7.25 -40.65
N ALA A 196 -13.88 -6.47 -41.73
CA ALA A 196 -15.13 -6.30 -42.50
C ALA A 196 -15.66 -7.61 -43.12
N VAL A 197 -14.79 -8.42 -43.75
CA VAL A 197 -15.20 -9.65 -44.46
C VAL A 197 -15.06 -10.93 -43.63
N GLY A 198 -14.39 -10.87 -42.48
CA GLY A 198 -14.08 -12.02 -41.63
C GLY A 198 -14.65 -11.95 -40.20
N ASN A 199 -15.12 -10.80 -39.74
CA ASN A 199 -15.70 -10.65 -38.40
C ASN A 199 -17.21 -10.40 -38.45
N ALA A 200 -17.89 -10.75 -37.35
CA ALA A 200 -19.33 -10.58 -37.17
C ALA A 200 -19.72 -10.36 -35.70
N LYS A 201 -20.95 -9.91 -35.46
CA LYS A 201 -21.56 -9.85 -34.12
C LYS A 201 -21.97 -11.26 -33.69
N THR A 202 -21.48 -11.71 -32.54
CA THR A 202 -22.01 -12.89 -31.83
C THR A 202 -22.60 -12.46 -30.49
N THR A 203 -23.33 -13.35 -29.82
CA THR A 203 -23.95 -13.06 -28.50
C THR A 203 -22.94 -12.60 -27.43
N ARG A 204 -21.66 -13.01 -27.53
CA ARG A 204 -20.60 -12.69 -26.56
C ARG A 204 -19.64 -11.55 -26.96
N ASN A 205 -19.65 -11.11 -28.23
CA ASN A 205 -18.71 -10.10 -28.76
C ASN A 205 -19.25 -9.47 -30.06
N ASP A 206 -19.24 -8.13 -30.15
CA ASP A 206 -19.76 -7.38 -31.30
C ASP A 206 -18.88 -7.43 -32.55
N ASN A 207 -17.56 -7.62 -32.38
CA ASN A 207 -16.56 -7.75 -33.45
C ASN A 207 -15.78 -9.06 -33.22
N SER A 208 -16.45 -10.19 -33.47
CA SER A 208 -15.92 -11.54 -33.30
C SER A 208 -15.30 -12.04 -34.60
N SER A 209 -13.99 -12.29 -34.61
CA SER A 209 -13.30 -12.94 -35.73
C SER A 209 -13.89 -14.33 -35.98
N ARG A 210 -14.47 -14.56 -37.16
CA ARG A 210 -15.03 -15.85 -37.60
C ARG A 210 -14.17 -16.48 -38.71
N PHE A 211 -12.86 -16.31 -38.55
CA PHE A 211 -11.77 -17.06 -39.18
C PHE A 211 -10.53 -16.98 -38.26
N GLY A 212 -9.59 -17.92 -38.40
CA GLY A 212 -8.26 -17.84 -37.80
C GLY A 212 -7.27 -17.17 -38.75
N LYS A 213 -6.47 -16.21 -38.25
CA LYS A 213 -5.51 -15.42 -39.02
C LYS A 213 -4.08 -15.71 -38.56
N TYR A 214 -3.23 -16.17 -39.48
CA TYR A 214 -1.79 -16.29 -39.28
C TYR A 214 -1.07 -15.28 -40.18
N THR A 215 -0.30 -14.37 -39.59
CA THR A 215 0.41 -13.30 -40.32
C THR A 215 1.91 -13.51 -40.19
N GLU A 216 2.55 -13.99 -41.26
CA GLU A 216 3.99 -14.22 -41.36
C GLU A 216 4.70 -12.92 -41.75
N ILE A 217 5.37 -12.28 -40.80
CA ILE A 217 6.17 -11.07 -41.04
C ILE A 217 7.56 -11.52 -41.49
N SER A 218 7.96 -11.16 -42.71
CA SER A 218 9.26 -11.52 -43.29
C SER A 218 10.34 -10.49 -43.02
N PHE A 219 11.54 -10.98 -42.69
CA PHE A 219 12.70 -10.16 -42.37
C PHE A 219 13.90 -10.45 -43.30
N ASP A 220 14.76 -9.45 -43.48
CA ASP A 220 16.02 -9.56 -44.21
C ASP A 220 17.22 -10.00 -43.34
N GLN A 221 18.42 -10.07 -43.92
CA GLN A 221 19.67 -10.38 -43.22
C GLN A 221 20.13 -9.32 -42.22
N SER A 222 19.46 -8.16 -42.17
CA SER A 222 19.64 -7.12 -41.16
C SER A 222 18.46 -7.05 -40.18
N TYR A 223 17.58 -8.07 -40.20
CA TYR A 223 16.36 -8.20 -39.39
C TYR A 223 15.35 -7.05 -39.56
N ARG A 224 15.33 -6.40 -40.72
CA ARG A 224 14.33 -5.38 -41.08
C ARG A 224 13.12 -6.03 -41.75
N ILE A 225 11.92 -5.50 -41.52
CA ILE A 225 10.71 -5.97 -42.22
C ILE A 225 10.84 -5.67 -43.73
N ILE A 226 10.60 -6.67 -44.55
CA ILE A 226 10.61 -6.56 -46.02
C ILE A 226 9.26 -6.86 -46.67
N GLY A 227 8.38 -7.60 -45.99
CA GLY A 227 7.05 -7.94 -46.48
C GLY A 227 6.28 -8.78 -45.46
N ALA A 228 5.06 -9.17 -45.80
CA ALA A 228 4.28 -10.11 -44.99
C ALA A 228 3.41 -11.03 -45.85
N ASN A 229 3.04 -12.18 -45.29
CA ASN A 229 2.14 -13.14 -45.92
C ASN A 229 1.05 -13.57 -44.92
N MET A 230 -0.21 -13.42 -45.30
CA MET A 230 -1.37 -13.78 -44.48
C MET A 230 -1.93 -15.13 -44.93
N ARG A 231 -2.05 -16.07 -43.98
CA ARG A 231 -2.73 -17.35 -44.16
C ARG A 231 -3.99 -17.38 -43.30
N THR A 232 -5.10 -17.79 -43.90
CA THR A 232 -6.41 -17.83 -43.24
C THR A 232 -6.92 -19.24 -43.12
N TYR A 233 -7.51 -19.55 -41.97
CA TYR A 233 -7.98 -20.87 -41.56
C TYR A 233 -9.43 -20.76 -41.05
N LEU A 234 -10.22 -21.83 -41.12
CA LEU A 234 -11.50 -21.95 -40.41
C LEU A 234 -12.48 -20.76 -40.59
N LEU A 235 -12.70 -20.28 -41.83
CA LEU A 235 -13.79 -19.33 -42.12
C LEU A 235 -15.15 -19.99 -41.82
N GLU A 236 -15.97 -19.37 -40.98
CA GLU A 236 -17.28 -19.88 -40.56
C GLU A 236 -18.33 -19.71 -41.67
N LYS A 237 -18.26 -20.57 -42.70
CA LYS A 237 -19.08 -20.43 -43.92
C LYS A 237 -20.57 -20.48 -43.64
N SER A 238 -21.03 -21.23 -42.64
CA SER A 238 -22.44 -21.28 -42.25
C SER A 238 -23.02 -19.91 -41.88
N ARG A 239 -22.23 -19.00 -41.32
CA ARG A 239 -22.65 -17.62 -40.98
C ARG A 239 -23.17 -16.81 -42.17
N VAL A 240 -22.68 -17.11 -43.39
CA VAL A 240 -23.10 -16.43 -44.63
C VAL A 240 -24.60 -16.62 -44.87
N VAL A 241 -25.17 -17.76 -44.46
CA VAL A 241 -26.54 -18.18 -44.81
C VAL A 241 -27.46 -18.39 -43.62
N PHE A 242 -26.91 -18.50 -42.40
CA PHE A 242 -27.62 -18.70 -41.15
C PHE A 242 -27.04 -17.80 -40.04
N GLN A 243 -27.89 -17.27 -39.17
CA GLN A 243 -27.48 -16.61 -37.92
C GLN A 243 -28.41 -17.01 -36.78
N SER A 244 -27.85 -17.24 -35.60
CA SER A 244 -28.61 -17.41 -34.36
C SER A 244 -29.22 -16.09 -33.88
N GLU A 245 -30.18 -16.15 -32.96
CA GLU A 245 -30.81 -14.97 -32.36
C GLU A 245 -29.78 -14.02 -31.73
N ASN A 246 -29.98 -12.72 -31.93
CA ASN A 246 -29.08 -11.61 -31.59
C ASN A 246 -27.70 -11.57 -32.29
N GLU A 247 -27.40 -12.48 -33.22
CA GLU A 247 -26.17 -12.45 -34.01
C GLU A 247 -26.32 -11.71 -35.36
N ARG A 248 -25.20 -11.25 -35.93
CA ARG A 248 -25.12 -10.73 -37.30
C ARG A 248 -24.37 -11.68 -38.23
N ASN A 249 -24.58 -11.50 -39.53
CA ASN A 249 -23.69 -11.98 -40.59
C ASN A 249 -22.39 -11.13 -40.58
N TYR A 250 -21.45 -11.39 -41.50
CA TYR A 250 -20.22 -10.61 -41.65
C TYR A 250 -20.49 -9.11 -41.84
N HIS A 251 -19.65 -8.27 -41.23
CA HIS A 251 -19.89 -6.82 -41.14
C HIS A 251 -20.07 -6.13 -42.50
N ILE A 252 -19.34 -6.56 -43.53
CA ILE A 252 -19.40 -6.03 -44.89
C ILE A 252 -20.83 -5.96 -45.47
N PHE A 253 -21.71 -6.90 -45.12
CA PHE A 253 -23.10 -6.87 -45.59
C PHE A 253 -23.89 -5.70 -45.00
N TYR A 254 -23.64 -5.34 -43.74
CA TYR A 254 -24.32 -4.24 -43.06
C TYR A 254 -23.72 -2.89 -43.46
N GLN A 255 -22.39 -2.84 -43.65
CA GLN A 255 -21.67 -1.71 -44.24
C GLN A 255 -22.21 -1.36 -45.65
N LEU A 256 -22.46 -2.38 -46.49
CA LEU A 256 -23.09 -2.23 -47.80
C LEU A 256 -24.53 -1.70 -47.69
N CYS A 257 -25.37 -2.30 -46.81
CA CYS A 257 -26.76 -1.86 -46.62
C CYS A 257 -26.85 -0.42 -46.07
N ALA A 258 -25.98 -0.02 -45.15
CA ALA A 258 -25.91 1.34 -44.59
C ALA A 258 -25.46 2.39 -45.62
N SER A 259 -24.76 1.94 -46.67
CA SER A 259 -24.20 2.77 -47.75
C SER A 259 -25.03 2.73 -49.04
N ALA A 260 -26.13 1.97 -49.07
CA ALA A 260 -26.99 1.73 -50.25
C ALA A 260 -27.51 2.99 -50.97
N MET A 261 -27.55 4.14 -50.29
CA MET A 261 -28.01 5.42 -50.86
C MET A 261 -26.90 6.21 -51.57
N GLN A 262 -25.62 5.81 -51.45
CA GLN A 262 -24.51 6.48 -52.13
C GLN A 262 -24.58 6.23 -53.65
N PRO A 263 -24.21 7.21 -54.51
CA PRO A 263 -24.27 7.06 -55.96
C PRO A 263 -23.52 5.84 -56.49
N GLU A 264 -22.35 5.57 -55.91
CA GLU A 264 -21.49 4.42 -56.24
C GLU A 264 -22.21 3.07 -56.07
N PHE A 265 -23.14 2.94 -55.12
CA PHE A 265 -23.80 1.66 -54.79
C PHE A 265 -25.24 1.53 -55.31
N GLN A 266 -25.83 2.57 -55.93
CA GLN A 266 -27.19 2.49 -56.48
C GLN A 266 -27.36 1.35 -57.49
N HIS A 267 -26.31 1.03 -58.27
CA HIS A 267 -26.32 -0.06 -59.24
C HIS A 267 -26.58 -1.45 -58.63
N LEU A 268 -26.18 -1.66 -57.37
CA LEU A 268 -26.35 -2.89 -56.61
C LEU A 268 -27.78 -3.09 -56.09
N LYS A 269 -28.65 -2.06 -56.15
CA LYS A 269 -30.07 -2.10 -55.75
C LYS A 269 -30.28 -2.54 -54.30
N LEU A 270 -29.35 -2.14 -53.42
CA LEU A 270 -29.35 -2.49 -52.01
C LEU A 270 -30.52 -1.82 -51.24
N GLY A 271 -30.95 -2.46 -50.16
CA GLY A 271 -31.95 -1.94 -49.22
C GLY A 271 -31.46 -1.99 -47.77
N SER A 272 -32.36 -1.76 -46.81
CA SER A 272 -32.06 -2.01 -45.39
C SER A 272 -31.78 -3.50 -45.15
N ALA A 273 -30.91 -3.80 -44.18
CA ALA A 273 -30.49 -5.17 -43.87
C ALA A 273 -31.66 -6.11 -43.54
N GLU A 274 -32.76 -5.58 -43.00
CA GLU A 274 -34.01 -6.32 -42.72
C GLU A 274 -34.66 -6.95 -43.96
N LYS A 275 -34.42 -6.38 -45.15
CA LYS A 275 -35.03 -6.84 -46.42
C LYS A 275 -34.36 -8.08 -46.99
N PHE A 276 -33.12 -8.38 -46.60
CA PHE A 276 -32.38 -9.54 -47.11
C PHE A 276 -32.44 -10.71 -46.13
N ASN A 277 -32.74 -11.90 -46.64
CA ASN A 277 -32.96 -13.05 -45.77
C ASN A 277 -31.70 -13.47 -44.99
N TYR A 278 -30.50 -13.25 -45.55
CA TYR A 278 -29.21 -13.61 -44.94
C TYR A 278 -28.65 -12.57 -43.94
N THR A 279 -29.32 -11.43 -43.71
CA THR A 279 -28.87 -10.43 -42.71
C THR A 279 -29.90 -10.11 -41.64
N ARG A 280 -31.10 -10.72 -41.73
CA ARG A 280 -32.22 -10.54 -40.79
C ARG A 280 -32.46 -11.70 -39.82
N MET A 281 -31.80 -12.86 -39.99
CA MET A 281 -32.18 -14.08 -39.23
C MET A 281 -31.97 -13.93 -37.73
N GLY A 282 -30.88 -13.28 -37.30
CA GLY A 282 -30.61 -13.01 -35.89
C GLY A 282 -31.46 -11.88 -35.28
N GLY A 283 -32.43 -11.32 -36.02
CA GLY A 283 -33.36 -10.28 -35.55
C GLY A 283 -32.75 -8.88 -35.40
N ASN A 284 -31.51 -8.77 -34.93
CA ASN A 284 -30.86 -7.51 -34.62
C ASN A 284 -29.86 -7.08 -35.71
N THR A 285 -30.24 -6.11 -36.53
CA THR A 285 -29.44 -5.63 -37.67
C THR A 285 -28.36 -4.60 -37.30
N VAL A 286 -28.38 -4.05 -36.08
CA VAL A 286 -27.55 -2.91 -35.65
C VAL A 286 -26.61 -3.31 -34.49
N ILE A 287 -25.53 -2.55 -34.31
CA ILE A 287 -24.68 -2.60 -33.11
C ILE A 287 -24.69 -1.20 -32.48
N GLU A 288 -24.91 -1.14 -31.18
CA GLU A 288 -24.92 0.11 -30.42
C GLU A 288 -23.53 0.77 -30.45
N GLY A 289 -23.49 2.07 -30.71
CA GLY A 289 -22.23 2.83 -30.82
C GLY A 289 -21.40 2.60 -32.09
N VAL A 290 -21.87 1.81 -33.07
CA VAL A 290 -21.12 1.50 -34.31
C VAL A 290 -21.84 2.07 -35.54
N ASP A 291 -21.16 2.93 -36.30
CA ASP A 291 -21.62 3.41 -37.61
C ASP A 291 -21.05 2.53 -38.74
N ASP A 292 -21.87 1.59 -39.24
CA ASP A 292 -21.51 0.74 -40.36
C ASP A 292 -21.25 1.52 -41.68
N ARG A 293 -21.75 2.77 -41.84
CA ARG A 293 -21.40 3.63 -42.99
C ARG A 293 -20.03 4.26 -42.82
N ALA A 294 -19.68 4.73 -41.63
CA ALA A 294 -18.31 5.21 -41.35
C ALA A 294 -17.29 4.08 -41.57
N ASN A 295 -17.62 2.87 -41.11
CA ASN A 295 -16.82 1.67 -41.37
C ASN A 295 -16.67 1.36 -42.86
N MET A 296 -17.74 1.47 -43.68
CA MET A 296 -17.62 1.33 -45.14
C MET A 296 -16.62 2.32 -45.73
N VAL A 297 -16.66 3.59 -45.31
CA VAL A 297 -15.73 4.62 -45.81
C VAL A 297 -14.27 4.30 -45.41
N GLU A 298 -14.03 3.71 -44.23
CA GLU A 298 -12.70 3.20 -43.86
C GLU A 298 -12.30 1.99 -44.72
N THR A 299 -13.18 1.01 -44.91
CA THR A 299 -12.95 -0.15 -45.78
C THR A 299 -12.66 0.25 -47.23
N GLN A 300 -13.40 1.23 -47.80
CA GLN A 300 -13.14 1.79 -49.13
C GLN A 300 -11.77 2.48 -49.22
N LYS A 301 -11.40 3.29 -48.22
CA LYS A 301 -10.06 3.94 -48.16
C LYS A 301 -8.95 2.89 -48.12
N THR A 302 -9.11 1.82 -47.33
CA THR A 302 -8.15 0.73 -47.25
C THR A 302 -8.06 -0.04 -48.57
N PHE A 303 -9.19 -0.31 -49.25
CA PHE A 303 -9.15 -0.91 -50.59
C PHE A 303 -8.46 0.02 -51.60
N ALA A 304 -8.73 1.33 -51.60
CA ALA A 304 -8.05 2.28 -52.47
C ALA A 304 -6.51 2.35 -52.23
N LEU A 305 -6.07 2.13 -50.99
CA LEU A 305 -4.65 2.02 -50.62
C LEU A 305 -4.00 0.71 -51.12
N LEU A 306 -4.80 -0.27 -51.58
CA LEU A 306 -4.37 -1.59 -52.05
C LEU A 306 -4.75 -1.89 -53.53
N GLY A 307 -5.69 -1.17 -54.15
CA GLY A 307 -6.06 -1.24 -55.57
C GLY A 307 -7.55 -1.04 -55.90
N ASN A 308 -7.86 -0.29 -56.97
CA ASN A 308 -9.23 0.12 -57.36
C ASN A 308 -9.97 -0.87 -58.29
N PHE A 309 -11.30 -0.99 -58.14
CA PHE A 309 -12.24 -1.70 -59.04
C PHE A 309 -13.65 -1.04 -59.00
N LEU A 310 -14.42 -1.00 -60.11
CA LEU A 310 -15.75 -0.33 -60.20
C LEU A 310 -16.67 -0.85 -61.35
N GLY A 311 -18.00 -0.94 -61.12
CA GLY A 311 -19.05 -0.46 -62.04
C GLY A 311 -20.12 -1.41 -62.66
N ILE A 312 -21.34 -0.83 -62.88
CA ILE A 312 -22.43 -1.16 -63.86
C ILE A 312 -23.72 -1.88 -63.31
N SER A 313 -24.89 -1.69 -63.95
CA SER A 313 -26.24 -1.64 -63.34
C SER A 313 -27.43 -2.27 -64.11
N THR A 314 -28.59 -2.36 -63.42
CA THR A 314 -30.02 -2.45 -63.92
C THR A 314 -30.45 -3.61 -64.85
N THR A 315 -31.55 -4.37 -64.67
CA THR A 315 -32.61 -4.58 -63.61
C THR A 315 -33.44 -5.85 -63.98
N TYR A 316 -34.35 -6.50 -63.22
CA TYR A 316 -35.10 -6.35 -61.94
C TYR A 316 -35.64 -7.77 -61.51
N SER A 317 -36.06 -8.00 -60.23
CA SER A 317 -36.45 -9.30 -59.57
C SER A 317 -35.28 -10.04 -58.91
N HIS A 318 -35.44 -10.65 -57.73
CA HIS A 318 -34.30 -11.14 -56.91
C HIS A 318 -33.35 -12.12 -57.62
N LEU A 319 -33.88 -13.14 -58.32
CA LEU A 319 -33.05 -14.08 -59.08
C LEU A 319 -32.45 -13.42 -60.33
N ASN A 320 -33.21 -12.53 -60.98
CA ASN A 320 -32.74 -11.81 -62.15
C ASN A 320 -31.64 -10.79 -61.79
N ILE A 321 -31.75 -10.06 -60.68
CA ILE A 321 -30.72 -9.18 -60.12
C ILE A 321 -29.45 -9.99 -59.77
N PHE A 322 -29.59 -11.21 -59.27
CA PHE A 322 -28.46 -12.11 -59.06
C PHE A 322 -27.80 -12.53 -60.39
N CYS A 323 -28.58 -12.90 -61.41
CA CYS A 323 -28.07 -13.23 -62.74
C CYS A 323 -27.49 -12.01 -63.47
N GLU A 324 -28.02 -10.82 -63.24
CA GLU A 324 -27.57 -9.55 -63.81
C GLU A 324 -26.23 -9.10 -63.21
N LEU A 325 -26.11 -9.10 -61.87
CA LEU A 325 -24.88 -8.72 -61.16
C LEU A 325 -23.72 -9.70 -61.37
N LEU A 326 -23.99 -10.93 -61.78
CA LEU A 326 -22.98 -11.95 -62.10
C LEU A 326 -22.91 -12.29 -63.60
N ASP A 327 -23.65 -11.60 -64.46
CA ASP A 327 -23.77 -11.82 -65.92
C ASP A 327 -23.92 -13.31 -66.31
N LEU A 328 -24.99 -13.92 -65.79
CA LEU A 328 -25.38 -15.34 -65.91
C LEU A 328 -26.67 -15.52 -66.73
N ASN A 329 -26.86 -16.71 -67.29
CA ASN A 329 -28.12 -17.06 -67.96
C ASN A 329 -29.23 -17.39 -66.94
N PHE A 330 -30.32 -16.61 -66.97
CA PHE A 330 -31.47 -16.71 -66.05
C PHE A 330 -32.21 -18.05 -66.14
N ASP A 331 -32.43 -18.58 -67.34
CA ASP A 331 -33.21 -19.81 -67.55
C ASP A 331 -32.46 -21.05 -67.05
N LYS A 332 -31.16 -21.17 -67.38
CA LYS A 332 -30.25 -22.17 -66.80
C LYS A 332 -30.27 -22.08 -65.28
N MET A 333 -30.11 -20.89 -64.71
CA MET A 333 -30.04 -20.71 -63.27
C MET A 333 -31.36 -21.15 -62.58
N THR A 334 -32.50 -20.76 -63.15
CA THR A 334 -33.84 -21.15 -62.67
C THR A 334 -34.05 -22.66 -62.73
N GLN A 335 -33.64 -23.31 -63.83
CA GLN A 335 -33.74 -24.76 -64.02
C GLN A 335 -32.92 -25.50 -62.94
N TRP A 336 -31.63 -25.18 -62.78
CA TRP A 336 -30.70 -25.96 -61.97
C TRP A 336 -30.71 -25.63 -60.46
N LEU A 337 -31.36 -24.53 -60.05
CA LEU A 337 -31.76 -24.34 -58.64
C LEU A 337 -32.91 -25.28 -58.22
N CYS A 338 -33.76 -25.70 -59.17
CA CYS A 338 -34.94 -26.53 -58.89
C CYS A 338 -34.76 -28.01 -59.31
N HIS A 339 -33.73 -28.35 -60.09
CA HIS A 339 -33.48 -29.69 -60.62
C HIS A 339 -32.03 -30.12 -60.39
N ARG A 340 -31.81 -31.42 -60.16
CA ARG A 340 -30.47 -32.01 -60.03
C ARG A 340 -30.19 -33.04 -61.12
N LYS A 341 -28.96 -33.02 -61.64
CA LYS A 341 -28.39 -34.01 -62.56
C LYS A 341 -27.92 -35.21 -61.73
N ILE A 342 -28.43 -36.40 -62.01
CA ILE A 342 -27.98 -37.65 -61.41
C ILE A 342 -27.32 -38.47 -62.52
N ILE A 343 -26.01 -38.68 -62.40
CA ILE A 343 -25.24 -39.50 -63.34
C ILE A 343 -25.12 -40.90 -62.73
N THR A 344 -25.66 -41.91 -63.42
CA THR A 344 -25.39 -43.33 -63.13
C THR A 344 -24.34 -43.85 -64.11
N THR A 345 -23.92 -45.11 -63.96
CA THR A 345 -22.94 -45.75 -64.87
C THR A 345 -23.43 -45.96 -66.29
N SER A 346 -24.73 -45.76 -66.57
CA SER A 346 -25.34 -45.94 -67.89
C SER A 346 -26.13 -44.73 -68.41
N GLU A 347 -26.67 -43.88 -67.52
CA GLU A 347 -27.62 -42.83 -67.89
C GLU A 347 -27.40 -41.53 -67.09
N THR A 348 -27.91 -40.41 -67.62
CA THR A 348 -27.99 -39.13 -66.90
C THR A 348 -29.45 -38.72 -66.73
N VAL A 349 -29.96 -38.81 -65.50
CA VAL A 349 -31.36 -38.52 -65.17
C VAL A 349 -31.45 -37.14 -64.49
N ILE A 350 -32.28 -36.26 -65.03
CA ILE A 350 -32.62 -34.98 -64.38
C ILE A 350 -33.84 -35.23 -63.48
N LYS A 351 -33.74 -34.89 -62.20
CA LYS A 351 -34.85 -35.02 -61.23
C LYS A 351 -35.12 -33.69 -60.53
N PRO A 352 -36.39 -33.26 -60.36
CA PRO A 352 -36.71 -32.11 -59.52
C PRO A 352 -36.25 -32.32 -58.06
N MET A 353 -35.82 -31.25 -57.43
CA MET A 353 -35.44 -31.20 -56.01
C MET A 353 -36.68 -30.95 -55.13
N THR A 354 -36.63 -31.39 -53.87
CA THR A 354 -37.61 -30.94 -52.87
C THR A 354 -37.31 -29.50 -52.45
N LYS A 355 -38.30 -28.79 -51.88
CA LYS A 355 -38.11 -27.40 -51.39
C LYS A 355 -36.90 -27.26 -50.42
N PRO A 356 -36.68 -28.14 -49.43
CA PRO A 356 -35.45 -28.11 -48.62
C PRO A 356 -34.18 -28.33 -49.43
N GLN A 357 -34.17 -29.27 -50.38
CA GLN A 357 -32.99 -29.53 -51.22
C GLN A 357 -32.62 -28.33 -52.10
N ALA A 358 -33.60 -27.62 -52.66
CA ALA A 358 -33.37 -26.40 -53.44
C ALA A 358 -32.87 -25.23 -52.57
N VAL A 359 -33.36 -25.11 -51.33
CA VAL A 359 -32.85 -24.15 -50.34
C VAL A 359 -31.40 -24.46 -49.96
N ASN A 360 -31.09 -25.73 -49.63
CA ASN A 360 -29.74 -26.17 -49.30
C ASN A 360 -28.79 -26.02 -50.51
N ALA A 361 -29.26 -26.19 -51.74
CA ALA A 361 -28.49 -25.94 -52.97
C ALA A 361 -28.11 -24.46 -53.13
N ARG A 362 -29.08 -23.55 -52.98
CA ARG A 362 -28.87 -22.09 -52.96
C ARG A 362 -27.86 -21.70 -51.88
N ASP A 363 -28.01 -22.25 -50.68
CA ASP A 363 -27.18 -21.88 -49.54
C ASP A 363 -25.76 -22.46 -49.64
N ALA A 364 -25.60 -23.67 -50.19
CA ALA A 364 -24.29 -24.19 -50.59
C ALA A 364 -23.59 -23.29 -51.62
N LEU A 365 -24.33 -22.77 -52.62
CA LEU A 365 -23.80 -21.85 -53.62
C LEU A 365 -23.35 -20.52 -53.01
N ALA A 366 -24.19 -19.91 -52.15
CA ALA A 366 -23.86 -18.65 -51.47
C ALA A 366 -22.60 -18.78 -50.59
N LYS A 367 -22.50 -19.86 -49.79
CA LYS A 367 -21.28 -20.19 -49.02
C LYS A 367 -20.04 -20.33 -49.90
N LYS A 368 -20.19 -20.96 -51.07
CA LYS A 368 -19.09 -21.23 -52.01
C LYS A 368 -18.59 -19.96 -52.71
N ILE A 369 -19.49 -19.07 -53.13
CA ILE A 369 -19.15 -17.75 -53.69
C ILE A 369 -18.43 -16.90 -52.62
N TYR A 370 -18.97 -16.83 -51.39
CA TYR A 370 -18.36 -16.04 -50.32
C TYR A 370 -16.97 -16.56 -49.93
N SER A 371 -16.77 -17.88 -49.88
CA SER A 371 -15.44 -18.48 -49.67
C SER A 371 -14.45 -17.99 -50.72
N HIS A 372 -14.77 -18.13 -52.01
CA HIS A 372 -13.84 -17.72 -53.07
C HIS A 372 -13.57 -16.21 -53.09
N LEU A 373 -14.57 -15.38 -52.76
CA LEU A 373 -14.38 -13.94 -52.59
C LEU A 373 -13.42 -13.63 -51.44
N PHE A 374 -13.58 -14.30 -50.30
CA PHE A 374 -12.70 -14.17 -49.14
C PHE A 374 -11.27 -14.63 -49.48
N ASP A 375 -11.13 -15.81 -50.08
CA ASP A 375 -9.85 -16.40 -50.51
C ASP A 375 -9.13 -15.45 -51.50
N PHE A 376 -9.85 -14.84 -52.45
CA PHE A 376 -9.33 -13.84 -53.38
C PHE A 376 -8.93 -12.52 -52.70
N ILE A 377 -9.69 -12.03 -51.71
CA ILE A 377 -9.34 -10.82 -50.96
C ILE A 377 -8.03 -11.05 -50.17
N VAL A 378 -7.86 -12.23 -49.57
CA VAL A 378 -6.60 -12.62 -48.91
C VAL A 378 -5.46 -12.72 -49.94
N GLU A 379 -5.70 -13.29 -51.12
CA GLU A 379 -4.71 -13.30 -52.21
C GLU A 379 -4.29 -11.88 -52.63
N ARG A 380 -5.24 -10.94 -52.78
CA ARG A 380 -4.95 -9.53 -53.12
C ARG A 380 -4.19 -8.80 -52.02
N ILE A 381 -4.53 -9.03 -50.75
CA ILE A 381 -3.76 -8.52 -49.61
C ILE A 381 -2.33 -9.05 -49.68
N ASN A 382 -2.15 -10.36 -49.92
CA ASN A 382 -0.82 -10.96 -50.04
C ASN A 382 -0.03 -10.39 -51.23
N GLN A 383 -0.64 -10.24 -52.41
CA GLN A 383 -0.01 -9.59 -53.57
C GLN A 383 0.46 -8.15 -53.26
N ALA A 384 -0.28 -7.40 -52.43
CA ALA A 384 0.07 -6.02 -52.05
C ALA A 384 1.11 -5.91 -50.91
N LEU A 385 1.30 -6.99 -50.14
CA LEU A 385 2.29 -7.17 -49.08
C LEU A 385 3.55 -7.96 -49.52
N GLN A 386 3.52 -8.53 -50.73
CA GLN A 386 4.60 -9.30 -51.31
C GLN A 386 5.80 -8.41 -51.68
N PHE A 387 7.00 -8.97 -51.54
CA PHE A 387 8.27 -8.29 -51.79
C PHE A 387 9.11 -9.07 -52.82
N THR A 388 10.10 -8.39 -53.42
CA THR A 388 10.93 -8.94 -54.52
C THR A 388 12.26 -9.53 -54.06
N GLY A 389 12.62 -9.35 -52.78
CA GLY A 389 13.83 -9.90 -52.18
C GLY A 389 13.70 -11.38 -51.77
N LYS A 390 14.78 -11.95 -51.25
CA LYS A 390 14.78 -13.29 -50.66
C LYS A 390 14.58 -13.19 -49.14
N GLN A 391 13.58 -13.91 -48.62
CA GLN A 391 13.32 -14.04 -47.19
C GLN A 391 14.53 -14.61 -46.45
N HIS A 392 14.91 -14.02 -45.31
CA HIS A 392 15.91 -14.62 -44.41
C HIS A 392 15.25 -15.41 -43.29
N THR A 393 14.37 -14.76 -42.54
CA THR A 393 13.63 -15.32 -41.40
C THR A 393 12.19 -14.76 -41.35
N PHE A 394 11.36 -15.29 -40.45
CA PHE A 394 10.04 -14.71 -40.14
C PHE A 394 9.65 -14.83 -38.66
N ILE A 395 8.71 -13.97 -38.27
CA ILE A 395 7.90 -14.10 -37.05
C ILE A 395 6.43 -14.20 -37.48
N GLY A 396 5.77 -15.31 -37.14
CA GLY A 396 4.37 -15.56 -37.47
C GLY A 396 3.44 -15.27 -36.31
N VAL A 397 2.55 -14.28 -36.43
CA VAL A 397 1.54 -13.97 -35.40
C VAL A 397 0.25 -14.74 -35.69
N LEU A 398 -0.17 -15.61 -34.78
CA LEU A 398 -1.42 -16.38 -34.87
C LEU A 398 -2.49 -15.76 -33.96
N ASP A 399 -3.57 -15.25 -34.56
CA ASP A 399 -4.81 -14.87 -33.90
C ASP A 399 -5.88 -15.91 -34.28
N ILE A 400 -6.24 -16.78 -33.34
CA ILE A 400 -7.18 -17.89 -33.56
C ILE A 400 -8.20 -17.98 -32.42
N TYR A 401 -9.37 -18.52 -32.74
CA TYR A 401 -10.39 -18.90 -31.76
C TYR A 401 -9.76 -19.66 -30.57
N GLY A 402 -10.09 -19.25 -29.35
CA GLY A 402 -9.96 -20.13 -28.18
C GLY A 402 -11.03 -21.22 -28.20
N PHE A 403 -11.05 -22.03 -27.15
CA PHE A 403 -12.10 -23.01 -26.89
C PHE A 403 -13.48 -22.33 -26.86
N GLU A 404 -14.48 -22.89 -27.59
CA GLU A 404 -15.85 -22.38 -27.63
C GLU A 404 -16.84 -23.41 -27.07
N THR A 405 -17.57 -23.02 -26.02
CA THR A 405 -18.71 -23.77 -25.48
C THR A 405 -19.92 -22.84 -25.33
N PHE A 406 -21.03 -23.23 -25.93
CA PHE A 406 -22.35 -22.60 -25.89
C PHE A 406 -23.41 -23.60 -25.39
N ASP A 407 -24.64 -23.12 -25.15
CA ASP A 407 -25.78 -23.94 -24.72
C ASP A 407 -26.23 -24.94 -25.81
N VAL A 408 -25.84 -24.68 -27.06
CA VAL A 408 -26.00 -25.57 -28.21
C VAL A 408 -24.73 -25.56 -29.05
N ASN A 409 -23.92 -26.62 -28.95
CA ASN A 409 -22.71 -26.79 -29.76
C ASN A 409 -23.01 -27.66 -30.98
N SER A 410 -22.44 -27.29 -32.13
CA SER A 410 -22.58 -28.02 -33.40
C SER A 410 -21.20 -28.28 -34.05
N PHE A 411 -21.19 -28.65 -35.31
CA PHE A 411 -19.98 -29.02 -36.08
C PHE A 411 -18.91 -27.92 -36.08
N GLU A 412 -19.32 -26.65 -36.07
CA GLU A 412 -18.42 -25.49 -36.01
C GLU A 412 -17.61 -25.45 -34.70
N GLN A 413 -18.27 -25.62 -33.55
CA GLN A 413 -17.60 -25.68 -32.24
C GLN A 413 -16.73 -26.92 -32.13
N PHE A 414 -17.19 -28.07 -32.65
CA PHE A 414 -16.41 -29.30 -32.70
C PHE A 414 -15.09 -29.11 -33.47
N CYS A 415 -15.12 -28.39 -34.60
CA CYS A 415 -13.91 -28.03 -35.33
C CYS A 415 -13.01 -27.05 -34.58
N ILE A 416 -13.58 -26.01 -33.94
CA ILE A 416 -12.83 -25.03 -33.15
C ILE A 416 -12.13 -25.69 -31.94
N ASN A 417 -12.82 -26.61 -31.26
CA ASN A 417 -12.28 -27.29 -30.07
C ASN A 417 -11.21 -28.32 -30.47
N TYR A 418 -11.36 -29.04 -31.59
CA TYR A 418 -10.29 -29.87 -32.17
C TYR A 418 -9.05 -29.05 -32.57
N ALA A 419 -9.21 -27.81 -33.08
CA ALA A 419 -8.07 -26.92 -33.31
C ALA A 419 -7.33 -26.57 -32.00
N ASN A 420 -8.09 -26.29 -30.94
CA ASN A 420 -7.54 -25.96 -29.63
C ASN A 420 -6.84 -27.16 -28.97
N GLU A 421 -7.35 -28.38 -29.11
CA GLU A 421 -6.64 -29.60 -28.68
C GLU A 421 -5.26 -29.73 -29.34
N LYS A 422 -5.18 -29.57 -30.67
CA LYS A 422 -3.89 -29.64 -31.41
C LYS A 422 -2.90 -28.56 -30.98
N LEU A 423 -3.37 -27.33 -30.76
CA LEU A 423 -2.53 -26.25 -30.24
C LEU A 423 -2.09 -26.50 -28.79
N GLN A 424 -2.96 -27.06 -27.95
CA GLN A 424 -2.64 -27.41 -26.57
C GLN A 424 -1.61 -28.56 -26.50
N LEU A 425 -1.66 -29.52 -27.41
CA LEU A 425 -0.63 -30.57 -27.53
C LEU A 425 0.74 -29.98 -27.86
N GLN A 426 0.84 -29.10 -28.86
CA GLN A 426 2.10 -28.40 -29.18
C GLN A 426 2.60 -27.59 -27.97
N PHE A 427 1.69 -26.90 -27.29
CA PHE A 427 2.01 -26.13 -26.10
C PHE A 427 2.58 -27.02 -24.98
N ASN A 428 1.92 -28.13 -24.65
CA ASN A 428 2.37 -29.07 -23.62
C ASN A 428 3.76 -29.64 -23.95
N LEU A 429 3.98 -30.07 -25.19
CA LEU A 429 5.28 -30.56 -25.68
C LEU A 429 6.38 -29.49 -25.64
N HIS A 430 6.04 -28.23 -25.90
CA HIS A 430 7.00 -27.12 -25.88
C HIS A 430 7.40 -26.72 -24.45
N VAL A 431 6.43 -26.63 -23.52
CA VAL A 431 6.69 -26.40 -22.09
C VAL A 431 7.61 -27.48 -21.54
N PHE A 432 7.29 -28.76 -21.80
CA PHE A 432 8.09 -29.89 -21.35
C PHE A 432 9.53 -29.81 -21.86
N LYS A 433 9.72 -29.46 -23.14
CA LYS A 433 11.06 -29.30 -23.73
C LYS A 433 11.86 -28.17 -23.09
N LEU A 434 11.27 -27.00 -22.86
CA LEU A 434 11.98 -25.88 -22.22
C LEU A 434 12.36 -26.19 -20.77
N GLU A 435 11.51 -26.91 -20.04
CA GLU A 435 11.79 -27.36 -18.68
C GLU A 435 12.96 -28.37 -18.65
N GLN A 436 12.99 -29.30 -19.61
CA GLN A 436 14.10 -30.24 -19.82
C GLN A 436 15.42 -29.50 -20.15
N GLU A 437 15.38 -28.48 -21.02
CA GLU A 437 16.56 -27.70 -21.39
C GLU A 437 17.15 -26.89 -20.20
N GLU A 438 16.32 -26.28 -19.33
CA GLU A 438 16.81 -25.62 -18.11
C GLU A 438 17.35 -26.62 -17.07
N TYR A 439 16.73 -27.80 -16.91
CA TYR A 439 17.27 -28.85 -16.03
C TYR A 439 18.62 -29.39 -16.52
N MET A 440 18.77 -29.63 -17.83
CA MET A 440 20.05 -30.05 -18.43
C MET A 440 21.14 -28.97 -18.26
N LYS A 441 20.79 -27.69 -18.43
CA LYS A 441 21.68 -26.54 -18.25
C LYS A 441 22.14 -26.33 -16.80
N GLU A 442 21.34 -26.76 -15.84
CA GLU A 442 21.66 -26.72 -14.41
C GLU A 442 22.20 -28.05 -13.86
N ASP A 443 22.53 -29.03 -14.70
CA ASP A 443 23.06 -30.36 -14.32
C ASP A 443 22.11 -31.18 -13.41
N ILE A 444 20.79 -31.03 -13.57
CA ILE A 444 19.76 -31.71 -12.76
C ILE A 444 19.23 -32.97 -13.48
N PRO A 445 19.08 -34.12 -12.80
CA PRO A 445 18.47 -35.31 -13.39
C PRO A 445 16.97 -35.06 -13.64
N TRP A 446 16.58 -35.02 -14.91
CA TRP A 446 15.18 -34.96 -15.31
C TRP A 446 14.58 -36.37 -15.27
N THR A 447 13.55 -36.57 -14.44
CA THR A 447 12.62 -37.69 -14.61
C THR A 447 11.55 -37.30 -15.64
N LEU A 448 10.82 -38.28 -16.18
CA LEU A 448 9.52 -37.98 -16.76
C LEU A 448 8.66 -37.29 -15.68
N ILE A 449 8.05 -36.17 -16.05
CA ILE A 449 7.02 -35.49 -15.28
C ILE A 449 5.69 -35.92 -15.89
N ASP A 450 4.71 -36.30 -15.05
CA ASP A 450 3.39 -36.72 -15.50
C ASP A 450 2.60 -35.53 -16.09
N PHE A 451 2.84 -35.27 -17.37
CA PHE A 451 2.12 -34.26 -18.14
C PHE A 451 0.73 -34.74 -18.54
N TYR A 452 -0.22 -33.82 -18.69
CA TYR A 452 -1.52 -34.14 -19.27
C TYR A 452 -1.36 -34.38 -20.77
N ASP A 453 -1.33 -35.66 -21.16
CA ASP A 453 -1.35 -36.06 -22.57
C ASP A 453 -2.78 -35.97 -23.12
N ASN A 454 -3.01 -35.05 -24.05
CA ASN A 454 -4.28 -34.90 -24.76
C ASN A 454 -4.28 -35.58 -26.14
N GLN A 455 -3.21 -36.29 -26.52
CA GLN A 455 -3.18 -37.14 -27.71
C GLN A 455 -4.35 -38.16 -27.75
N PRO A 456 -4.82 -38.78 -26.63
CA PRO A 456 -5.99 -39.67 -26.66
C PRO A 456 -7.32 -38.98 -27.05
N VAL A 457 -7.49 -37.68 -26.74
CA VAL A 457 -8.67 -36.89 -27.18
C VAL A 457 -8.56 -36.59 -28.66
N ILE A 458 -7.35 -36.25 -29.12
CA ILE A 458 -7.03 -36.00 -30.52
C ILE A 458 -7.25 -37.27 -31.36
N ASP A 459 -6.82 -38.43 -30.87
CA ASP A 459 -7.00 -39.73 -31.54
C ASP A 459 -8.48 -40.13 -31.61
N LEU A 460 -9.27 -39.90 -30.56
CA LEU A 460 -10.73 -40.08 -30.61
C LEU A 460 -11.37 -39.28 -31.76
N ILE A 461 -10.85 -38.08 -32.06
CA ILE A 461 -11.36 -37.20 -33.12
C ILE A 461 -10.82 -37.60 -34.51
N GLU A 462 -9.50 -37.82 -34.63
CA GLU A 462 -8.80 -37.92 -35.93
C GLU A 462 -8.22 -39.30 -36.28
N ALA A 463 -8.09 -40.25 -35.35
CA ALA A 463 -7.49 -41.55 -35.66
C ALA A 463 -8.35 -42.35 -36.65
N LYS A 464 -7.83 -43.49 -37.09
CA LYS A 464 -8.62 -44.41 -37.91
C LYS A 464 -9.77 -45.00 -37.09
N MET A 465 -10.99 -45.01 -37.63
CA MET A 465 -12.26 -45.21 -36.90
C MET A 465 -12.61 -44.10 -35.89
N GLY A 466 -11.94 -42.94 -35.93
CA GLY A 466 -12.26 -41.75 -35.12
C GLY A 466 -13.53 -41.02 -35.58
N ILE A 467 -14.00 -40.06 -34.78
CA ILE A 467 -15.27 -39.34 -34.99
C ILE A 467 -15.34 -38.71 -36.40
N LEU A 468 -14.26 -38.11 -36.90
CA LEU A 468 -14.22 -37.50 -38.24
C LEU A 468 -14.29 -38.54 -39.38
N GLU A 469 -13.65 -39.70 -39.25
CA GLU A 469 -13.69 -40.73 -40.31
C GLU A 469 -15.08 -41.40 -40.36
N LEU A 470 -15.69 -41.67 -39.20
CA LEU A 470 -17.07 -42.19 -39.11
C LEU A 470 -18.10 -41.20 -39.67
N LEU A 471 -17.85 -39.88 -39.52
CA LEU A 471 -18.69 -38.83 -40.12
C LEU A 471 -18.51 -38.79 -41.64
N ASP A 472 -17.28 -38.85 -42.13
CA ASP A 472 -16.98 -38.90 -43.57
C ASP A 472 -17.57 -40.16 -44.24
N GLU A 473 -17.54 -41.32 -43.57
CA GLU A 473 -18.19 -42.55 -44.04
C GLU A 473 -19.72 -42.40 -44.16
N GLU A 474 -20.40 -41.90 -43.14
CA GLU A 474 -21.86 -41.71 -43.21
C GLU A 474 -22.24 -40.62 -44.24
N CYS A 475 -21.38 -39.61 -44.42
CA CYS A 475 -21.55 -38.60 -45.47
C CYS A 475 -21.57 -39.21 -46.88
N LEU A 476 -20.87 -40.33 -47.12
CA LEU A 476 -20.84 -41.03 -48.41
C LEU A 476 -22.06 -41.93 -48.65
N LEU A 477 -22.79 -42.35 -47.61
CA LEU A 477 -23.94 -43.24 -47.75
C LEU A 477 -25.18 -42.50 -48.31
N PRO A 478 -25.87 -43.05 -49.35
CA PRO A 478 -27.04 -42.40 -49.96
C PRO A 478 -28.23 -42.16 -49.01
N HIS A 479 -28.31 -42.93 -47.93
CA HIS A 479 -29.34 -42.84 -46.89
C HIS A 479 -28.74 -42.59 -45.49
N GLY A 480 -27.51 -42.07 -45.43
CA GLY A 480 -26.86 -41.72 -44.16
C GLY A 480 -27.47 -40.46 -43.53
N THR A 481 -27.85 -40.56 -42.25
CA THR A 481 -28.50 -39.52 -41.42
C THR A 481 -27.71 -39.26 -40.13
N ASP A 482 -27.99 -38.15 -39.45
CA ASP A 482 -27.32 -37.77 -38.20
C ASP A 482 -27.60 -38.77 -37.06
N GLU A 483 -28.78 -39.41 -37.04
CA GLU A 483 -29.11 -40.47 -36.08
C GLU A 483 -28.30 -41.75 -36.33
N ASN A 484 -28.18 -42.18 -37.59
CA ASN A 484 -27.39 -43.36 -37.96
C ASN A 484 -25.92 -43.18 -37.57
N TRP A 485 -25.37 -41.98 -37.83
CA TRP A 485 -24.02 -41.61 -37.40
C TRP A 485 -23.89 -41.63 -35.87
N LEU A 486 -24.82 -41.03 -35.14
CA LEU A 486 -24.80 -41.03 -33.68
C LEU A 486 -24.89 -42.43 -33.07
N GLN A 487 -25.69 -43.34 -33.64
CA GLN A 487 -25.70 -44.75 -33.23
C GLN A 487 -24.36 -45.45 -33.52
N LYS A 488 -23.67 -45.14 -34.63
CA LYS A 488 -22.30 -45.61 -34.87
C LYS A 488 -21.31 -45.08 -33.82
N LEU A 489 -21.40 -43.80 -33.45
CA LEU A 489 -20.57 -43.23 -32.37
C LEU A 489 -20.82 -43.95 -31.04
N TYR A 490 -22.09 -44.13 -30.65
CA TYR A 490 -22.45 -44.85 -29.42
C TYR A 490 -21.91 -46.28 -29.42
N ASN A 491 -22.11 -47.04 -30.50
CA ASN A 491 -21.65 -48.42 -30.62
C ASN A 491 -20.11 -48.55 -30.62
N ASN A 492 -19.38 -47.55 -31.11
CA ASN A 492 -17.92 -47.57 -31.15
C ASN A 492 -17.24 -47.08 -29.86
N PHE A 493 -17.82 -46.11 -29.14
CA PHE A 493 -17.12 -45.44 -28.04
C PHE A 493 -17.74 -45.57 -26.65
N VAL A 494 -19.07 -45.72 -26.52
CA VAL A 494 -19.72 -45.78 -25.19
C VAL A 494 -19.26 -47.04 -24.44
N ASN A 495 -18.91 -46.86 -23.16
CA ASN A 495 -18.31 -47.87 -22.29
C ASN A 495 -16.95 -48.45 -22.77
N LYS A 496 -16.38 -47.91 -23.86
CA LYS A 496 -15.09 -48.34 -24.45
C LYS A 496 -14.01 -47.26 -24.33
N ASN A 497 -14.38 -45.99 -24.36
CA ASN A 497 -13.48 -44.86 -24.16
C ASN A 497 -14.04 -43.93 -23.08
N ALA A 498 -13.25 -43.65 -22.03
CA ALA A 498 -13.64 -42.78 -20.92
C ALA A 498 -13.76 -41.29 -21.31
N LEU A 499 -13.26 -40.91 -22.49
CA LEU A 499 -13.31 -39.53 -23.01
C LEU A 499 -14.57 -39.24 -23.82
N PHE A 500 -15.46 -40.23 -24.01
CA PHE A 500 -16.70 -40.12 -24.77
C PHE A 500 -17.89 -40.56 -23.91
N GLU A 501 -18.85 -39.67 -23.70
CA GLU A 501 -20.03 -39.94 -22.87
C GLU A 501 -21.34 -39.75 -23.66
N LYS A 502 -22.37 -40.51 -23.26
CA LYS A 502 -23.75 -40.32 -23.73
C LYS A 502 -24.54 -39.52 -22.69
N PRO A 503 -25.24 -38.43 -23.06
CA PRO A 503 -26.12 -37.70 -22.15
C PRO A 503 -27.24 -38.60 -21.60
N ARG A 504 -27.59 -38.44 -20.33
CA ARG A 504 -28.64 -39.28 -19.68
C ARG A 504 -30.05 -39.03 -20.20
N MET A 505 -30.35 -37.85 -20.74
CA MET A 505 -31.70 -37.45 -21.20
C MET A 505 -31.76 -37.00 -22.67
N SER A 506 -30.67 -37.12 -23.43
CA SER A 506 -30.66 -36.87 -24.87
C SER A 506 -30.26 -38.14 -25.65
N ASN A 507 -30.97 -38.40 -26.74
CA ASN A 507 -30.61 -39.40 -27.76
C ASN A 507 -30.12 -38.74 -29.07
N THR A 508 -29.91 -37.42 -29.07
CA THR A 508 -29.56 -36.60 -30.25
C THR A 508 -28.23 -35.84 -30.06
N SER A 509 -27.51 -36.10 -28.98
CA SER A 509 -26.23 -35.46 -28.65
C SER A 509 -25.18 -36.46 -28.15
N PHE A 510 -23.92 -36.08 -28.23
CA PHE A 510 -22.78 -36.78 -27.62
C PHE A 510 -21.89 -35.81 -26.83
N ILE A 511 -21.14 -36.33 -25.86
CA ILE A 511 -20.26 -35.54 -25.01
C ILE A 511 -18.80 -35.98 -25.24
N ILE A 512 -17.90 -35.02 -25.39
CA ILE A 512 -16.44 -35.24 -25.36
C ILE A 512 -15.87 -34.59 -24.10
N GLN A 513 -15.01 -35.32 -23.39
CA GLN A 513 -14.10 -34.76 -22.40
C GLN A 513 -12.91 -34.12 -23.11
N HIS A 514 -12.91 -32.80 -23.24
CA HIS A 514 -11.76 -32.04 -23.72
C HIS A 514 -10.78 -31.73 -22.58
N PHE A 515 -9.60 -31.19 -22.92
CA PHE A 515 -8.63 -30.70 -21.91
C PHE A 515 -9.20 -29.59 -21.00
N ALA A 516 -10.19 -28.84 -21.52
CA ALA A 516 -10.78 -27.67 -20.89
C ALA A 516 -11.97 -28.02 -19.99
N ASP A 517 -12.96 -28.72 -20.55
CA ASP A 517 -14.22 -29.10 -19.91
C ASP A 517 -14.93 -30.20 -20.72
N LYS A 518 -16.08 -30.70 -20.24
CA LYS A 518 -16.99 -31.54 -21.02
C LYS A 518 -17.85 -30.69 -21.95
N VAL A 519 -17.96 -31.07 -23.22
CA VAL A 519 -18.80 -30.37 -24.21
C VAL A 519 -19.82 -31.33 -24.82
N GLU A 520 -21.11 -30.98 -24.69
CA GLU A 520 -22.20 -31.66 -25.40
C GLU A 520 -22.40 -31.05 -26.79
N TYR A 521 -22.32 -31.87 -27.83
CA TYR A 521 -22.57 -31.51 -29.24
C TYR A 521 -23.86 -32.17 -29.72
N LYS A 522 -24.79 -31.39 -30.31
CA LYS A 522 -26.01 -31.91 -30.95
C LYS A 522 -25.69 -32.39 -32.36
N CYS A 523 -26.07 -33.62 -32.70
CA CYS A 523 -25.77 -34.21 -34.01
C CYS A 523 -26.55 -33.59 -35.18
N GLU A 524 -27.65 -32.91 -34.92
CA GLU A 524 -28.51 -32.30 -35.94
C GLU A 524 -27.71 -31.42 -36.93
N GLY A 525 -27.71 -31.80 -38.20
CA GLY A 525 -27.04 -31.11 -39.29
C GLY A 525 -25.54 -31.41 -39.44
N PHE A 526 -24.93 -32.30 -38.66
CA PHE A 526 -23.50 -32.63 -38.79
C PHE A 526 -23.16 -33.17 -40.18
N LEU A 527 -23.96 -34.11 -40.73
CA LEU A 527 -23.74 -34.65 -42.07
C LEU A 527 -23.92 -33.58 -43.15
N GLU A 528 -24.94 -32.73 -43.06
CA GLU A 528 -25.18 -31.68 -44.07
C GLU A 528 -24.06 -30.63 -44.06
N LYS A 529 -23.62 -30.20 -42.87
CA LYS A 529 -22.49 -29.28 -42.69
C LYS A 529 -21.18 -29.88 -43.20
N ASN A 530 -20.91 -31.17 -42.95
CA ASN A 530 -19.68 -31.83 -43.40
C ASN A 530 -19.68 -32.15 -44.91
N ARG A 531 -20.85 -32.44 -45.51
CA ARG A 531 -20.99 -32.72 -46.95
C ARG A 531 -20.67 -31.52 -47.84
N ASP A 532 -21.06 -30.30 -47.43
CA ASP A 532 -20.83 -29.00 -48.14
C ASP A 532 -20.94 -29.07 -49.68
N THR A 533 -21.93 -29.84 -50.17
CA THR A 533 -21.99 -30.28 -51.56
C THR A 533 -22.73 -29.28 -52.43
N VAL A 534 -22.01 -28.58 -53.30
CA VAL A 534 -22.58 -27.78 -54.40
C VAL A 534 -22.83 -28.70 -55.60
N TYR A 535 -23.98 -28.58 -56.26
CA TYR A 535 -24.25 -29.31 -57.50
C TYR A 535 -23.36 -28.80 -58.64
N GLU A 536 -22.67 -29.72 -59.34
CA GLU A 536 -21.66 -29.39 -60.35
C GLU A 536 -22.19 -28.46 -61.45
N VAL A 537 -23.43 -28.66 -61.91
CA VAL A 537 -24.05 -27.82 -62.95
C VAL A 537 -24.24 -26.36 -62.51
N LEU A 538 -24.43 -26.10 -61.22
CA LEU A 538 -24.44 -24.72 -60.70
C LEU A 538 -23.05 -24.10 -60.71
N MET A 539 -21.98 -24.90 -60.58
CA MET A 539 -20.60 -24.42 -60.75
C MET A 539 -20.27 -24.22 -62.24
N GLU A 540 -20.74 -25.09 -63.14
CA GLU A 540 -20.61 -24.92 -64.60
C GLU A 540 -21.20 -23.57 -65.05
N ILE A 541 -22.40 -23.21 -64.56
CA ILE A 541 -23.05 -21.91 -64.84
C ILE A 541 -22.21 -20.72 -64.33
N LEU A 542 -21.57 -20.85 -63.16
CA LEU A 542 -20.68 -19.80 -62.64
C LEU A 542 -19.32 -19.73 -63.37
N LYS A 543 -18.85 -20.83 -64.00
CA LYS A 543 -17.70 -20.82 -64.93
C LYS A 543 -18.05 -20.15 -66.27
N GLU A 544 -19.30 -20.26 -66.72
CA GLU A 544 -19.82 -19.59 -67.93
C GLU A 544 -20.08 -18.08 -67.75
N SER A 545 -19.97 -17.55 -66.52
CA SER A 545 -20.12 -16.12 -66.20
C SER A 545 -19.29 -15.22 -67.11
N LYS A 546 -19.89 -14.16 -67.66
CA LYS A 546 -19.10 -13.11 -68.34
C LYS A 546 -18.45 -12.13 -67.36
N PHE A 547 -18.97 -12.02 -66.13
CA PHE A 547 -18.34 -11.21 -65.09
C PHE A 547 -17.01 -11.85 -64.68
N ARG A 548 -15.90 -11.26 -65.16
CA ARG A 548 -14.54 -11.83 -65.09
C ARG A 548 -14.12 -12.27 -63.69
N LEU A 549 -14.53 -11.56 -62.64
CA LEU A 549 -14.20 -11.93 -61.26
C LEU A 549 -14.90 -13.23 -60.84
N CYS A 550 -16.19 -13.39 -61.16
CA CYS A 550 -16.92 -14.63 -60.88
C CYS A 550 -16.37 -15.79 -61.70
N ALA A 551 -16.12 -15.61 -63.00
CA ALA A 551 -15.52 -16.65 -63.84
C ALA A 551 -14.18 -17.15 -63.28
N ASN A 552 -13.29 -16.22 -62.89
CA ASN A 552 -11.99 -16.53 -62.31
C ASN A 552 -12.08 -17.36 -61.02
N PHE A 553 -13.11 -17.16 -60.18
CA PHE A 553 -13.29 -17.92 -58.93
C PHE A 553 -13.52 -19.43 -59.15
N PHE A 554 -14.01 -19.83 -60.33
CA PHE A 554 -14.36 -21.22 -60.63
C PHE A 554 -13.52 -21.85 -61.76
N GLN A 555 -12.58 -21.11 -62.35
CA GLN A 555 -11.60 -21.68 -63.29
C GLN A 555 -10.58 -22.55 -62.55
N ASP A 556 -10.31 -23.75 -63.08
CA ASP A 556 -9.37 -24.71 -62.51
C ASP A 556 -7.90 -24.34 -62.80
N ASN A 557 -7.50 -23.14 -62.39
CA ASN A 557 -6.09 -22.77 -62.36
C ASN A 557 -5.35 -23.71 -61.38
N PRO A 558 -4.23 -24.34 -61.76
CA PRO A 558 -3.38 -25.02 -60.79
C PRO A 558 -2.88 -23.97 -59.81
N VAL A 559 -3.20 -24.15 -58.52
CA VAL A 559 -2.86 -23.18 -57.47
C VAL A 559 -1.39 -22.82 -57.58
N SER A 560 -1.10 -21.55 -57.88
CA SER A 560 0.25 -21.05 -58.05
C SER A 560 0.99 -21.15 -56.73
N ILE A 561 1.79 -22.21 -56.60
CA ILE A 561 2.73 -22.39 -55.48
C ILE A 561 3.54 -21.09 -55.38
N SER A 562 3.45 -20.41 -54.23
CA SER A 562 4.06 -19.10 -54.04
C SER A 562 5.57 -19.14 -54.36
N PRO A 563 6.15 -18.09 -54.98
CA PRO A 563 7.59 -18.05 -55.31
C PRO A 563 8.55 -18.26 -54.11
N PHE A 564 8.02 -18.18 -52.88
CA PHE A 564 8.74 -18.38 -51.62
C PHE A 564 8.87 -19.84 -51.17
N SER A 565 8.32 -20.83 -51.89
CA SER A 565 8.55 -22.25 -51.56
C SER A 565 9.95 -22.72 -52.01
N SER A 566 11.00 -22.26 -51.35
CA SER A 566 12.30 -22.94 -51.44
C SER A 566 12.16 -24.33 -50.84
N THR A 567 12.20 -25.37 -51.68
CA THR A 567 11.85 -26.75 -51.33
C THR A 567 12.64 -27.26 -50.12
N ILE A 568 11.96 -27.41 -48.98
CA ILE A 568 12.53 -28.07 -47.80
C ILE A 568 12.59 -29.58 -48.10
N ASN A 569 13.74 -30.02 -48.62
CA ASN A 569 14.00 -31.41 -49.00
C ASN A 569 14.20 -32.33 -47.78
N ILE A 570 13.14 -32.54 -46.99
CA ILE A 570 13.09 -33.58 -45.96
C ILE A 570 12.73 -34.92 -46.64
N LYS A 571 13.67 -35.87 -46.65
CA LYS A 571 13.43 -37.24 -47.09
C LYS A 571 12.54 -37.96 -46.07
N SER A 572 11.26 -38.10 -46.35
CA SER A 572 10.32 -38.88 -45.53
C SER A 572 10.68 -40.38 -45.55
N ALA A 573 11.07 -40.94 -44.42
CA ALA A 573 11.51 -42.33 -44.28
C ALA A 573 10.36 -43.36 -44.24
N ARG A 574 9.43 -43.31 -45.22
CA ARG A 574 8.49 -44.38 -45.62
C ARG A 574 7.69 -43.94 -46.86
N PRO A 575 7.60 -44.76 -47.93
CA PRO A 575 6.75 -44.44 -49.09
C PRO A 575 5.28 -44.75 -48.77
N VAL A 576 4.43 -43.73 -48.73
CA VAL A 576 2.97 -43.92 -48.66
C VAL A 576 2.42 -44.08 -50.07
N LEU A 577 1.93 -45.28 -50.39
CA LEU A 577 1.20 -45.57 -51.62
C LEU A 577 -0.06 -44.71 -51.71
N LYS A 578 -0.17 -43.88 -52.75
CA LYS A 578 -1.39 -43.11 -53.05
C LYS A 578 -2.36 -43.99 -53.87
N PRO A 579 -3.55 -44.33 -53.37
CA PRO A 579 -4.60 -44.90 -54.20
C PRO A 579 -5.19 -43.82 -55.14
N PRO A 580 -5.59 -44.16 -56.38
CA PRO A 580 -6.25 -43.22 -57.29
C PRO A 580 -7.69 -42.88 -56.85
N ASN A 581 -8.30 -41.91 -57.53
CA ASN A 581 -9.72 -41.53 -57.47
C ASN A 581 -10.27 -40.91 -56.16
N LYS A 582 -9.45 -40.49 -55.18
CA LYS A 582 -9.95 -39.79 -53.97
C LYS A 582 -10.25 -38.28 -54.13
N GLN A 583 -10.11 -37.70 -55.33
CA GLN A 583 -10.37 -36.26 -55.58
C GLN A 583 -11.87 -35.87 -55.55
N LEU A 584 -12.79 -36.80 -55.83
CA LEU A 584 -14.17 -36.46 -56.20
C LEU A 584 -15.08 -35.97 -55.05
N ARG A 585 -14.80 -36.31 -53.78
CA ARG A 585 -15.58 -35.80 -52.62
C ARG A 585 -14.70 -35.64 -51.37
N MET A 586 -14.04 -34.48 -51.26
CA MET A 586 -13.42 -34.03 -50.00
C MET A 586 -14.46 -33.25 -49.15
N THR A 587 -14.78 -33.78 -47.97
CA THR A 587 -15.66 -33.18 -46.96
C THR A 587 -15.04 -31.94 -46.28
N VAL A 588 -15.80 -31.24 -45.44
CA VAL A 588 -15.26 -30.10 -44.65
C VAL A 588 -14.28 -30.61 -43.58
N GLY A 589 -14.60 -31.69 -42.88
CA GLY A 589 -13.76 -32.29 -41.85
C GLY A 589 -12.40 -32.75 -42.38
N SER A 590 -12.37 -33.43 -43.52
CA SER A 590 -11.12 -33.84 -44.17
C SER A 590 -10.29 -32.65 -44.66
N LYS A 591 -10.91 -31.64 -45.29
CA LYS A 591 -10.24 -30.37 -45.67
C LYS A 591 -9.65 -29.66 -44.46
N PHE A 592 -10.43 -29.55 -43.39
CA PHE A 592 -10.01 -28.87 -42.16
C PHE A 592 -8.85 -29.61 -41.50
N ARG A 593 -8.93 -30.93 -41.33
CA ARG A 593 -7.83 -31.76 -40.82
C ARG A 593 -6.52 -31.48 -41.57
N SER A 594 -6.52 -31.55 -42.90
CA SER A 594 -5.32 -31.27 -43.70
C SER A 594 -4.81 -29.84 -43.54
N SER A 595 -5.72 -28.86 -43.44
CA SER A 595 -5.36 -27.45 -43.20
C SER A 595 -4.76 -27.23 -41.81
N LEU A 596 -5.27 -27.93 -40.79
CA LEU A 596 -4.77 -27.88 -39.42
C LEU A 596 -3.40 -28.57 -39.31
N SER A 597 -3.21 -29.74 -39.95
CA SER A 597 -1.90 -30.40 -40.02
C SER A 597 -0.82 -29.47 -40.60
N LEU A 598 -1.12 -28.76 -41.70
CA LEU A 598 -0.19 -27.81 -42.32
C LEU A 598 0.13 -26.60 -41.40
N LEU A 599 -0.85 -26.13 -40.62
CA LEU A 599 -0.62 -25.10 -39.60
C LEU A 599 0.32 -25.63 -38.51
N MET A 600 0.05 -26.83 -37.96
CA MET A 600 0.88 -27.43 -36.92
C MET A 600 2.30 -27.72 -37.41
N GLU A 601 2.49 -28.19 -38.65
CA GLU A 601 3.81 -28.34 -39.29
C GLU A 601 4.55 -27.00 -39.37
N THR A 602 3.86 -25.94 -39.78
CA THR A 602 4.42 -24.58 -39.85
C THR A 602 4.84 -24.06 -38.47
N LEU A 603 3.98 -24.21 -37.46
CA LEU A 603 4.25 -23.78 -36.08
C LEU A 603 5.38 -24.59 -35.43
N ASN A 604 5.41 -25.92 -35.63
CA ASN A 604 6.44 -26.81 -35.09
C ASN A 604 7.84 -26.54 -35.66
N ALA A 605 7.94 -25.95 -36.87
CA ALA A 605 9.22 -25.48 -37.42
C ALA A 605 9.75 -24.21 -36.73
N THR A 606 8.88 -23.43 -36.07
CA THR A 606 9.24 -22.19 -35.36
C THR A 606 9.61 -22.44 -33.89
N THR A 607 10.02 -21.40 -33.16
CA THR A 607 9.90 -21.35 -31.70
C THR A 607 8.64 -20.55 -31.33
N PRO A 608 7.67 -21.16 -30.61
CA PRO A 608 6.42 -20.50 -30.24
C PRO A 608 6.52 -19.72 -28.90
N HIS A 609 5.87 -18.57 -28.85
CA HIS A 609 5.71 -17.71 -27.68
C HIS A 609 4.21 -17.54 -27.41
N TYR A 610 3.76 -17.62 -26.15
CA TYR A 610 2.34 -17.79 -25.82
C TYR A 610 1.70 -16.61 -25.10
N VAL A 611 0.58 -16.13 -25.64
CA VAL A 611 -0.27 -15.11 -25.02
C VAL A 611 -1.67 -15.68 -24.78
N ARG A 612 -2.10 -15.69 -23.52
CA ARG A 612 -3.43 -16.16 -23.10
C ARG A 612 -4.27 -14.96 -22.67
N CYS A 613 -5.21 -14.57 -23.52
CA CYS A 613 -6.11 -13.44 -23.32
C CYS A 613 -7.36 -13.86 -22.51
N ILE A 614 -7.74 -13.07 -21.52
CA ILE A 614 -8.86 -13.34 -20.59
C ILE A 614 -9.87 -12.19 -20.62
N LYS A 615 -11.16 -12.52 -20.74
CA LYS A 615 -12.30 -11.60 -20.60
C LYS A 615 -12.73 -11.55 -19.12
N PRO A 616 -12.57 -10.44 -18.38
CA PRO A 616 -12.79 -10.44 -16.93
C PRO A 616 -14.26 -10.33 -16.50
N ASN A 617 -15.14 -9.82 -17.37
CA ASN A 617 -16.59 -9.71 -17.16
C ASN A 617 -17.28 -9.77 -18.54
N ASP A 618 -18.57 -10.15 -18.59
CA ASP A 618 -19.31 -10.26 -19.86
C ASP A 618 -19.97 -8.94 -20.30
N GLU A 619 -20.23 -8.06 -19.34
CA GLU A 619 -20.88 -6.74 -19.40
C GLU A 619 -20.02 -5.63 -20.03
N LYS A 620 -18.76 -5.94 -20.35
CA LYS A 620 -17.74 -5.03 -20.93
C LYS A 620 -17.39 -3.84 -20.01
N GLN A 621 -17.55 -4.00 -18.70
CA GLN A 621 -17.27 -2.96 -17.72
C GLN A 621 -15.75 -2.77 -17.50
N PRO A 622 -15.27 -1.52 -17.34
CA PRO A 622 -13.85 -1.23 -17.24
C PRO A 622 -13.28 -1.60 -15.87
N PHE A 623 -12.27 -2.49 -15.86
CA PHE A 623 -11.61 -3.04 -14.66
C PHE A 623 -12.49 -3.86 -13.69
N GLU A 624 -13.71 -4.23 -14.07
CA GLU A 624 -14.56 -5.14 -13.29
C GLU A 624 -14.14 -6.62 -13.48
N PHE A 625 -14.21 -7.46 -12.44
CA PHE A 625 -13.64 -8.81 -12.42
C PHE A 625 -14.58 -9.85 -11.80
N ASP A 626 -15.20 -10.69 -12.65
CA ASP A 626 -15.92 -11.89 -12.23
C ASP A 626 -14.96 -13.07 -12.06
N SER A 627 -14.77 -13.48 -10.80
CA SER A 627 -13.96 -14.62 -10.41
C SER A 627 -14.42 -15.95 -11.04
N LYS A 628 -15.72 -16.16 -11.28
CA LYS A 628 -16.26 -17.36 -11.96
C LYS A 628 -15.83 -17.39 -13.42
N ARG A 629 -16.07 -16.30 -14.16
CA ARG A 629 -15.76 -16.21 -15.58
C ARG A 629 -14.26 -16.26 -15.86
N VAL A 630 -13.45 -15.66 -14.98
CA VAL A 630 -11.98 -15.77 -15.05
C VAL A 630 -11.51 -17.18 -14.72
N ALA A 631 -12.02 -17.82 -13.66
CA ALA A 631 -11.65 -19.21 -13.34
C ALA A 631 -11.99 -20.19 -14.48
N GLN A 632 -13.17 -20.07 -15.08
CA GLN A 632 -13.58 -20.86 -16.25
C GLN A 632 -12.59 -20.71 -17.42
N GLN A 633 -12.19 -19.48 -17.75
CA GLN A 633 -11.23 -19.23 -18.84
C GLN A 633 -9.81 -19.69 -18.51
N LEU A 634 -9.38 -19.63 -17.24
CA LEU A 634 -8.06 -20.13 -16.82
C LEU A 634 -7.96 -21.66 -16.92
N ARG A 635 -9.08 -22.38 -16.75
CA ARG A 635 -9.22 -23.81 -17.12
C ARG A 635 -9.18 -23.97 -18.64
N ALA A 636 -10.07 -23.28 -19.36
CA ALA A 636 -10.25 -23.42 -20.81
C ALA A 636 -9.05 -22.97 -21.68
N CYS A 637 -8.18 -22.11 -21.16
CA CYS A 637 -6.93 -21.71 -21.83
C CYS A 637 -5.72 -22.59 -21.48
N GLY A 638 -5.91 -23.66 -20.69
CA GLY A 638 -4.83 -24.57 -20.27
C GLY A 638 -3.83 -23.95 -19.30
N VAL A 639 -4.11 -22.75 -18.77
CA VAL A 639 -3.20 -22.02 -17.86
C VAL A 639 -3.07 -22.77 -16.54
N LEU A 640 -4.19 -23.21 -15.96
CA LEU A 640 -4.17 -23.97 -14.70
C LEU A 640 -3.49 -25.34 -14.85
N GLU A 641 -3.59 -25.97 -16.01
CA GLU A 641 -2.90 -27.24 -16.30
C GLU A 641 -1.39 -27.04 -16.48
N THR A 642 -0.97 -25.97 -17.17
CA THR A 642 0.43 -25.53 -17.21
C THR A 642 0.99 -25.35 -15.80
N ILE A 643 0.21 -24.65 -14.97
CA ILE A 643 0.53 -24.33 -13.58
C ILE A 643 0.55 -25.58 -12.70
N ARG A 644 -0.30 -26.59 -12.96
CA ARG A 644 -0.27 -27.91 -12.33
C ARG A 644 1.03 -28.66 -12.68
N ILE A 645 1.43 -28.67 -13.95
CA ILE A 645 2.68 -29.28 -14.43
C ILE A 645 3.89 -28.57 -13.79
N SER A 646 3.91 -27.23 -13.75
CA SER A 646 4.95 -26.46 -13.04
C SER A 646 4.95 -26.71 -11.53
N ALA A 647 3.79 -26.87 -10.88
CA ALA A 647 3.72 -27.22 -9.46
C ALA A 647 4.27 -28.63 -9.18
N GLN A 648 4.08 -29.55 -10.14
CA GLN A 648 4.65 -30.91 -10.15
C GLN A 648 6.09 -30.98 -10.69
N SER A 649 6.67 -29.87 -11.13
CA SER A 649 8.10 -29.73 -11.44
C SER A 649 8.85 -29.19 -10.20
N TYR A 650 9.87 -28.36 -10.36
CA TYR A 650 10.44 -27.55 -9.29
C TYR A 650 10.20 -26.05 -9.63
N PRO A 651 9.04 -25.49 -9.28
CA PRO A 651 8.62 -24.17 -9.74
C PRO A 651 9.46 -23.05 -9.11
N SER A 652 9.70 -23.11 -7.80
CA SER A 652 10.46 -22.08 -7.10
C SER A 652 11.96 -22.30 -7.28
N ARG A 653 12.63 -21.37 -7.94
CA ARG A 653 14.06 -21.43 -8.31
C ARG A 653 14.79 -20.26 -7.68
N TRP A 654 15.79 -20.52 -6.83
CA TRP A 654 16.53 -19.49 -6.08
C TRP A 654 18.03 -19.69 -6.33
N THR A 655 18.79 -18.63 -6.57
CA THR A 655 20.27 -18.74 -6.57
C THR A 655 20.79 -19.06 -5.17
N TYR A 656 21.98 -19.65 -5.11
CA TYR A 656 22.69 -19.87 -3.83
C TYR A 656 22.92 -18.57 -3.03
N ILE A 657 23.01 -17.42 -3.69
CA ILE A 657 23.24 -16.12 -3.05
C ILE A 657 21.96 -15.62 -2.36
N GLU A 658 20.81 -15.68 -3.04
CA GLU A 658 19.52 -15.28 -2.49
C GLU A 658 19.11 -16.17 -1.33
N PHE A 659 19.24 -17.50 -1.50
CA PHE A 659 18.96 -18.46 -0.43
C PHE A 659 19.83 -18.20 0.80
N PHE A 660 21.16 -18.05 0.62
CA PHE A 660 22.08 -17.76 1.72
C PHE A 660 21.70 -16.46 2.43
N SER A 661 21.46 -15.38 1.68
CA SER A 661 21.06 -14.08 2.23
C SER A 661 19.76 -14.18 3.05
N ARG A 662 18.72 -14.79 2.46
CA ARG A 662 17.37 -14.89 3.04
C ARG A 662 17.31 -15.79 4.27
N TYR A 663 17.98 -16.94 4.25
CA TYR A 663 17.87 -18.03 5.24
C TYR A 663 19.08 -18.18 6.17
N SER A 664 20.11 -17.35 6.05
CA SER A 664 21.24 -17.20 6.98
C SER A 664 20.92 -17.39 8.48
N ILE A 665 19.77 -16.87 8.96
CA ILE A 665 19.32 -16.97 10.35
C ILE A 665 18.91 -18.39 10.81
N LEU A 666 18.71 -19.32 9.86
CA LEU A 666 18.47 -20.74 10.14
C LEU A 666 19.77 -21.55 10.23
N MET A 667 20.91 -20.97 9.84
CA MET A 667 22.21 -21.63 9.84
C MET A 667 22.83 -21.65 11.25
N THR A 668 23.62 -22.66 11.56
CA THR A 668 24.45 -22.67 12.79
C THR A 668 25.77 -21.94 12.56
N GLN A 669 26.42 -21.54 13.64
CA GLN A 669 27.71 -20.85 13.58
C GLN A 669 28.87 -21.77 13.14
N GLN A 670 28.67 -23.09 13.14
CA GLN A 670 29.60 -24.10 12.58
C GLN A 670 29.39 -24.28 11.06
N GLU A 671 28.15 -24.17 10.58
CA GLU A 671 27.88 -24.15 9.12
C GLU A 671 28.44 -22.88 8.48
N LEU A 672 28.31 -21.73 9.16
CA LEU A 672 28.77 -20.42 8.69
C LEU A 672 30.30 -20.23 8.67
N SER A 673 31.09 -21.17 9.18
CA SER A 673 32.56 -21.14 9.10
C SER A 673 33.16 -21.77 7.84
N LEU A 674 32.33 -22.29 6.93
CA LEU A 674 32.77 -22.75 5.60
C LEU A 674 32.87 -21.55 4.65
N ASN A 675 33.88 -21.52 3.76
CA ASN A 675 34.06 -20.40 2.82
C ASN A 675 33.15 -20.48 1.58
N ASP A 676 32.73 -21.68 1.15
CA ASP A 676 31.85 -21.83 -0.01
C ASP A 676 30.37 -21.75 0.38
N LYS A 677 29.72 -20.67 -0.04
CA LYS A 677 28.27 -20.45 0.11
C LYS A 677 27.43 -21.57 -0.52
N LYS A 678 27.88 -22.20 -1.62
CA LYS A 678 27.14 -23.29 -2.27
C LYS A 678 27.11 -24.53 -1.38
N GLN A 679 28.24 -24.97 -0.82
CA GLN A 679 28.26 -26.05 0.18
C GLN A 679 27.49 -25.71 1.46
N ILE A 680 27.57 -24.48 1.98
CA ILE A 680 26.76 -24.08 3.15
C ILE A 680 25.27 -24.28 2.87
N CYS A 681 24.78 -23.81 1.72
CA CYS A 681 23.38 -23.98 1.35
C CYS A 681 22.98 -25.45 1.22
N LYS A 682 23.86 -26.33 0.70
CA LYS A 682 23.61 -27.77 0.62
C LYS A 682 23.41 -28.38 2.01
N ILE A 683 24.38 -28.19 2.90
CA ILE A 683 24.37 -28.75 4.27
C ILE A 683 23.17 -28.23 5.06
N VAL A 684 22.93 -26.92 5.01
CA VAL A 684 21.80 -26.26 5.69
C VAL A 684 20.46 -26.81 5.20
N LEU A 685 20.29 -26.99 3.89
CA LEU A 685 19.02 -27.44 3.34
C LEU A 685 18.74 -28.91 3.65
N GLN A 686 19.75 -29.79 3.54
CA GLN A 686 19.65 -31.21 3.93
C GLN A 686 19.25 -31.39 5.40
N ARG A 687 19.63 -30.44 6.28
CA ARG A 687 19.26 -30.44 7.70
C ARG A 687 17.90 -29.78 7.98
N LEU A 688 17.34 -28.98 7.05
CA LEU A 688 16.03 -28.32 7.19
C LEU A 688 14.90 -29.10 6.53
N ILE A 689 15.19 -29.81 5.43
CA ILE A 689 14.25 -30.64 4.67
C ILE A 689 14.87 -32.02 4.52
N GLN A 690 14.30 -33.02 5.21
CA GLN A 690 14.85 -34.38 5.30
C GLN A 690 14.57 -35.24 4.05
N ASP A 691 13.48 -34.97 3.33
CA ASP A 691 13.15 -35.66 2.07
C ASP A 691 13.90 -35.00 0.89
N PRO A 692 14.84 -35.69 0.23
CA PRO A 692 15.60 -35.15 -0.88
C PRO A 692 14.77 -34.99 -2.17
N ASN A 693 13.56 -35.55 -2.27
CA ASN A 693 12.69 -35.36 -3.44
C ASN A 693 12.03 -33.96 -3.48
N GLN A 694 12.16 -33.19 -2.39
CA GLN A 694 11.56 -31.87 -2.21
C GLN A 694 12.41 -30.72 -2.79
N TYR A 695 13.67 -30.98 -3.14
CA TYR A 695 14.59 -29.98 -3.69
C TYR A 695 15.69 -30.62 -4.54
N GLN A 696 16.25 -29.87 -5.48
CA GLN A 696 17.43 -30.26 -6.26
C GLN A 696 18.49 -29.16 -6.29
N PHE A 697 19.75 -29.56 -6.39
CA PHE A 697 20.90 -28.67 -6.37
C PHE A 697 21.52 -28.56 -7.77
N GLY A 698 21.19 -27.50 -8.48
CA GLY A 698 21.73 -27.25 -9.81
C GLY A 698 23.15 -26.67 -9.80
N ARG A 699 23.58 -26.21 -10.98
CA ARG A 699 24.85 -25.55 -11.20
C ARG A 699 24.92 -24.17 -10.55
N THR A 700 23.90 -23.32 -10.72
CA THR A 700 23.83 -21.96 -10.18
C THR A 700 22.64 -21.73 -9.23
N LYS A 701 21.60 -22.57 -9.32
CA LYS A 701 20.34 -22.44 -8.57
C LYS A 701 20.07 -23.64 -7.65
N ILE A 702 19.17 -23.42 -6.70
CA ILE A 702 18.46 -24.45 -5.94
C ILE A 702 17.01 -24.45 -6.46
N PHE A 703 16.52 -25.63 -6.75
CA PHE A 703 15.19 -25.90 -7.28
C PHE A 703 14.34 -26.51 -6.17
N PHE A 704 13.13 -26.03 -5.93
CA PHE A 704 12.25 -26.46 -4.84
C PHE A 704 10.89 -26.91 -5.35
N ARG A 705 10.33 -27.97 -4.76
CA ARG A 705 8.92 -28.36 -4.95
C ARG A 705 7.98 -27.28 -4.39
N ALA A 706 6.73 -27.28 -4.86
CA ALA A 706 5.68 -26.43 -4.30
C ALA A 706 5.58 -26.58 -2.76
N GLY A 707 5.28 -25.47 -2.09
CA GLY A 707 5.13 -25.35 -0.63
C GLY A 707 6.44 -25.27 0.17
N GLN A 708 7.58 -25.67 -0.38
CA GLN A 708 8.83 -25.77 0.39
C GLN A 708 9.43 -24.41 0.77
N VAL A 709 9.28 -23.39 -0.07
CA VAL A 709 9.73 -22.02 0.25
C VAL A 709 8.90 -21.42 1.40
N ALA A 710 7.58 -21.62 1.39
CA ALA A 710 6.71 -21.24 2.51
C ALA A 710 7.02 -22.01 3.80
N TYR A 711 7.38 -23.30 3.71
CA TYR A 711 7.87 -24.07 4.86
C TYR A 711 9.18 -23.49 5.45
N LEU A 712 10.13 -23.09 4.60
CA LEU A 712 11.37 -22.44 5.03
C LEU A 712 11.12 -21.06 5.67
N GLU A 713 10.21 -20.24 5.14
CA GLU A 713 9.80 -18.98 5.78
C GLU A 713 9.06 -19.19 7.11
N LYS A 714 8.24 -20.24 7.22
CA LYS A 714 7.62 -20.63 8.51
C LYS A 714 8.69 -20.96 9.54
N LEU A 715 9.65 -21.84 9.22
CA LEU A 715 10.78 -22.14 10.11
C LEU A 715 11.56 -20.89 10.50
N ARG A 716 11.75 -19.95 9.55
CA ARG A 716 12.43 -18.67 9.78
C ARG A 716 11.64 -17.76 10.74
N SER A 717 10.32 -17.74 10.62
CA SER A 717 9.40 -17.03 11.53
C SER A 717 9.42 -17.63 12.95
N ASP A 718 9.34 -18.96 13.07
CA ASP A 718 9.41 -19.66 14.36
C ASP A 718 10.78 -19.43 15.06
N LYS A 719 11.89 -19.45 14.31
CA LYS A 719 13.23 -19.11 14.82
C LYS A 719 13.32 -17.66 15.31
N LEU A 720 12.77 -16.71 14.55
CA LEU A 720 12.68 -15.28 14.93
C LEU A 720 11.83 -15.09 16.19
N ARG A 721 10.70 -15.78 16.30
CA ARG A 721 9.79 -15.76 17.45
C ARG A 721 10.48 -16.29 18.70
N HIS A 722 11.19 -17.43 18.61
CA HIS A 722 11.94 -17.99 19.73
C HIS A 722 13.07 -17.06 20.19
N ALA A 723 13.82 -16.47 19.26
CA ALA A 723 14.85 -15.47 19.59
C ALA A 723 14.25 -14.23 20.29
N CYS A 724 13.07 -13.76 19.86
CA CYS A 724 12.35 -12.68 20.53
C CYS A 724 11.95 -13.07 21.96
N ILE A 725 11.39 -14.26 22.18
CA ILE A 725 11.01 -14.77 23.51
C ILE A 725 12.21 -14.83 24.45
N MET A 726 13.38 -15.28 23.98
CA MET A 726 14.61 -15.32 24.77
C MET A 726 15.11 -13.93 25.18
N ILE A 727 15.05 -12.94 24.28
CA ILE A 727 15.35 -11.54 24.59
C ILE A 727 14.33 -11.00 25.60
N GLN A 728 13.02 -11.18 25.37
CA GLN A 728 11.95 -10.73 26.27
C GLN A 728 12.10 -11.32 27.69
N LYS A 729 12.39 -12.62 27.81
CA LYS A 729 12.66 -13.30 29.09
C LYS A 729 13.79 -12.62 29.85
N ASN A 730 14.92 -12.41 29.19
CA ASN A 730 16.12 -11.83 29.81
C ASN A 730 15.92 -10.35 30.17
N VAL A 731 15.25 -9.57 29.31
CA VAL A 731 14.93 -8.15 29.57
C VAL A 731 13.93 -8.03 30.73
N ARG A 732 12.86 -8.84 30.78
CA ARG A 732 11.91 -8.87 31.92
C ARG A 732 12.63 -9.24 33.22
N GLY A 733 13.51 -10.23 33.21
CA GLY A 733 14.34 -10.60 34.36
C GLY A 733 15.29 -9.48 34.81
N TRP A 734 15.96 -8.80 33.88
CA TRP A 734 16.83 -7.66 34.17
C TRP A 734 16.06 -6.46 34.74
N LEU A 735 14.91 -6.11 34.14
CA LEU A 735 14.03 -5.05 34.64
C LEU A 735 13.56 -5.34 36.07
N GLN A 736 13.13 -6.57 36.35
CA GLN A 736 12.68 -6.96 37.69
C GLN A 736 13.83 -6.99 38.70
N ARG A 737 15.03 -7.45 38.32
CA ARG A 737 16.24 -7.37 39.16
C ARG A 737 16.62 -5.91 39.46
N LYS A 738 16.54 -5.01 38.48
CA LYS A 738 16.81 -3.58 38.62
C LYS A 738 15.76 -2.89 39.51
N LYS A 739 14.48 -3.26 39.39
CA LYS A 739 13.38 -2.81 40.27
C LYS A 739 13.59 -3.29 41.72
N PHE A 740 13.90 -4.58 41.91
CA PHE A 740 14.19 -5.15 43.23
C PHE A 740 15.40 -4.49 43.91
N LEU A 741 16.50 -4.26 43.19
CA LEU A 741 17.69 -3.60 43.75
C LEU A 741 17.40 -2.15 44.17
N ARG A 742 16.63 -1.39 43.37
CA ARG A 742 16.16 -0.05 43.76
C ARG A 742 15.31 -0.07 45.03
N ILE A 743 14.35 -0.99 45.11
CA ILE A 743 13.49 -1.15 46.30
C ILE A 743 14.32 -1.55 47.53
N LYS A 744 15.24 -2.51 47.39
CA LYS A 744 16.16 -2.92 48.47
C LYS A 744 17.00 -1.74 48.96
N GLN A 745 17.55 -0.93 48.06
CA GLN A 745 18.39 0.20 48.43
C GLN A 745 17.59 1.30 49.13
N ALA A 746 16.40 1.65 48.62
CA ALA A 746 15.49 2.57 49.30
C ALA A 746 15.10 2.07 50.71
N ALA A 747 14.76 0.78 50.84
CA ALA A 747 14.46 0.17 52.14
C ALA A 747 15.65 0.23 53.11
N VAL A 748 16.87 -0.03 52.64
CA VAL A 748 18.10 0.10 53.45
C VAL A 748 18.33 1.55 53.88
N THR A 749 18.16 2.53 52.99
CA THR A 749 18.29 3.96 53.34
C THR A 749 17.24 4.39 54.38
N ILE A 750 15.99 3.96 54.25
CA ILE A 750 14.93 4.22 55.24
C ILE A 750 15.28 3.54 56.58
N GLN A 751 15.76 2.30 56.57
CA GLN A 751 16.20 1.60 57.78
C GLN A 751 17.39 2.28 58.46
N GLN A 752 18.37 2.78 57.69
CA GLN A 752 19.51 3.55 58.20
C GLN A 752 19.05 4.86 58.84
N TYR A 753 18.21 5.63 58.15
CA TYR A 753 17.63 6.87 58.67
C TYR A 753 16.84 6.64 59.96
N PHE A 754 15.95 5.64 59.99
CA PHE A 754 15.13 5.35 61.16
C PHE A 754 15.96 4.87 62.35
N ARG A 755 17.01 4.06 62.12
CA ARG A 755 17.98 3.67 63.16
C ARG A 755 18.71 4.89 63.72
N GLY A 756 19.24 5.77 62.87
CA GLY A 756 19.90 7.01 63.29
C GLY A 756 18.97 7.94 64.08
N GLN A 757 17.77 8.19 63.56
CA GLN A 757 16.77 9.06 64.18
C GLN A 757 16.31 8.54 65.55
N ARG A 758 16.23 7.21 65.74
CA ARG A 758 15.96 6.60 67.06
C ARG A 758 17.07 6.91 68.07
N THR A 759 18.33 6.83 67.67
CA THR A 759 19.49 7.19 68.52
C THR A 759 19.51 8.68 68.84
N VAL A 760 19.28 9.56 67.85
CA VAL A 760 19.21 11.02 68.05
C VAL A 760 18.07 11.40 68.98
N ARG A 761 16.90 10.74 68.88
CA ARG A 761 15.76 10.98 69.78
C ARG A 761 16.10 10.61 71.23
N ALA A 762 16.74 9.47 71.45
CA ALA A 762 17.19 9.05 72.79
C ALA A 762 18.20 10.04 73.40
N LEU A 763 19.20 10.48 72.61
CA LEU A 763 20.19 11.49 73.03
C LEU A 763 19.56 12.85 73.35
N LYS A 764 18.58 13.30 72.55
CA LYS A 764 17.83 14.55 72.84
C LYS A 764 17.01 14.42 74.12
N GLN A 765 16.41 13.26 74.39
CA GLN A 765 15.64 13.00 75.61
C GLN A 765 16.54 12.98 76.86
N THR A 766 17.69 12.30 76.83
CA THR A 766 18.63 12.30 77.96
C THR A 766 19.27 13.67 78.19
N TRP A 767 19.66 14.39 77.14
CA TRP A 767 20.20 15.75 77.24
C TRP A 767 19.18 16.74 77.84
N ALA A 768 17.92 16.70 77.39
CA ALA A 768 16.84 17.50 77.97
C ALA A 768 16.60 17.14 79.45
N ALA A 769 16.57 15.85 79.80
CA ALA A 769 16.43 15.41 81.18
C ALA A 769 17.60 15.90 82.07
N ILE A 770 18.84 15.81 81.60
CA ILE A 770 20.04 16.32 82.30
C ILE A 770 19.94 17.83 82.51
N ILE A 771 19.48 18.60 81.52
CA ILE A 771 19.29 20.05 81.63
C ILE A 771 18.21 20.41 82.65
N ILE A 772 17.05 19.76 82.59
CA ILE A 772 15.94 19.97 83.55
C ILE A 772 16.41 19.62 84.97
N GLN A 773 17.10 18.49 85.15
CA GLN A 773 17.67 18.09 86.44
C GLN A 773 18.73 19.08 86.94
N LYS A 774 19.63 19.57 86.07
CA LYS A 774 20.65 20.58 86.40
C LYS A 774 20.02 21.86 86.92
N TYR A 775 19.05 22.42 86.18
CA TYR A 775 18.38 23.66 86.59
C TYR A 775 17.51 23.48 87.85
N CYS A 776 16.76 22.38 87.94
CA CYS A 776 15.90 22.10 89.11
C CYS A 776 16.73 21.88 90.38
N ARG A 777 17.76 21.02 90.36
CA ARG A 777 18.69 20.82 91.49
C ARG A 777 19.35 22.14 91.91
N GLY A 778 19.85 22.91 90.93
CA GLY A 778 20.47 24.22 91.19
C GLY A 778 19.51 25.26 91.77
N TYR A 779 18.24 25.25 91.36
CA TYR A 779 17.20 26.13 91.92
C TYR A 779 16.82 25.73 93.36
N LEU A 780 16.60 24.44 93.62
CA LEU A 780 16.25 23.94 94.95
C LEU A 780 17.34 24.26 95.99
N VAL A 781 18.61 24.00 95.65
CA VAL A 781 19.75 24.33 96.52
C VAL A 781 19.86 25.85 96.74
N ARG A 782 19.76 26.68 95.69
CA ARG A 782 19.79 28.14 95.84
C ARG A 782 18.66 28.65 96.72
N LYS A 783 17.43 28.14 96.55
CA LYS A 783 16.27 28.53 97.37
C LYS A 783 16.48 28.17 98.85
N LEU A 784 17.04 26.99 99.14
CA LEU A 784 17.37 26.57 100.50
C LEU A 784 18.48 27.45 101.12
N CYS A 785 19.59 27.65 100.41
CA CYS A 785 20.69 28.50 100.87
C CYS A 785 20.25 29.96 101.09
N GLN A 786 19.39 30.50 100.22
CA GLN A 786 18.83 31.85 100.35
C GLN A 786 17.90 31.96 101.58
N LEU A 787 17.08 30.94 101.85
CA LEU A 787 16.22 30.90 103.04
C LEU A 787 17.05 30.82 104.32
N ILE A 788 18.09 29.98 104.36
CA ILE A 788 19.05 29.90 105.48
C ILE A 788 19.78 31.24 105.68
N HIS A 789 20.23 31.88 104.59
CA HIS A 789 20.92 33.16 104.65
C HIS A 789 20.01 34.29 105.17
N VAL A 790 18.78 34.40 104.67
CA VAL A 790 17.79 35.39 105.15
C VAL A 790 17.44 35.15 106.62
N ALA A 791 17.26 33.89 107.04
CA ALA A 791 17.04 33.55 108.45
C ALA A 791 18.24 33.96 109.32
N ALA A 792 19.46 33.60 108.93
CA ALA A 792 20.68 33.93 109.65
C ALA A 792 20.90 35.45 109.75
N VAL A 793 20.73 36.21 108.66
CA VAL A 793 20.83 37.68 108.65
C VAL A 793 19.75 38.31 109.54
N THR A 794 18.52 37.79 109.53
CA THR A 794 17.41 38.28 110.37
C THR A 794 17.70 38.03 111.86
N ILE A 795 18.18 36.84 112.23
CA ILE A 795 18.58 36.50 113.60
C ILE A 795 19.76 37.38 114.05
N GLN A 796 20.77 37.58 113.20
CA GLN A 796 21.91 38.45 113.48
C GLN A 796 21.49 39.91 113.66
N ALA A 797 20.59 40.44 112.81
CA ALA A 797 20.07 41.79 112.91
C ALA A 797 19.26 41.99 114.20
N PHE A 798 18.38 41.05 114.54
CA PHE A 798 17.61 41.09 115.78
C PHE A 798 18.52 41.01 117.02
N THR A 799 19.54 40.15 116.99
CA THR A 799 20.52 39.97 118.07
C THR A 799 21.40 41.21 118.26
N ARG A 800 21.91 41.81 117.17
CA ARG A 800 22.65 43.09 117.22
C ARG A 800 21.76 44.20 117.77
N GLY A 801 20.51 44.28 117.34
CA GLY A 801 19.51 45.21 117.88
C GLY A 801 19.20 44.98 119.37
N PHE A 802 19.12 43.73 119.82
CA PHE A 802 18.92 43.39 121.23
C PHE A 802 20.13 43.80 122.09
N LEU A 803 21.36 43.50 121.65
CA LEU A 803 22.59 43.89 122.33
C LEU A 803 22.72 45.42 122.41
N ALA A 804 22.43 46.14 121.33
CA ALA A 804 22.38 47.60 121.32
C ALA A 804 21.33 48.14 122.31
N ARG A 805 20.11 47.59 122.33
CA ARG A 805 19.06 47.96 123.30
C ARG A 805 19.45 47.64 124.74
N LYS A 806 20.15 46.53 125.01
CA LYS A 806 20.66 46.17 126.35
C LYS A 806 21.74 47.15 126.82
N LYS A 807 22.69 47.50 125.95
CA LYS A 807 23.74 48.50 126.23
C LYS A 807 23.14 49.90 126.44
N TYR A 808 22.12 50.26 125.65
CA TYR A 808 21.37 51.51 125.82
C TYR A 808 20.58 51.56 127.14
N ARG A 809 19.94 50.47 127.59
CA ARG A 809 19.26 50.44 128.90
C ARG A 809 20.22 50.72 130.05
N LYS A 810 21.39 50.08 130.09
CA LYS A 810 22.39 50.33 131.14
C LYS A 810 22.85 51.81 131.13
N MET A 811 23.18 52.33 129.95
CA MET A 811 23.52 53.75 129.79
C MET A 811 22.35 54.66 130.19
N LEU A 812 21.10 54.27 129.94
CA LEU A 812 19.91 55.02 130.33
C LEU A 812 19.70 55.01 131.85
N GLU A 813 19.98 53.91 132.55
CA GLU A 813 19.94 53.83 134.01
C GLU A 813 20.98 54.76 134.64
N GLU A 814 22.24 54.68 134.19
CA GLU A 814 23.33 55.59 134.56
C GLU A 814 22.95 57.06 134.27
N HIS A 815 22.42 57.35 133.08
CA HIS A 815 22.02 58.70 132.69
C HIS A 815 20.75 59.18 133.42
N LYS A 816 19.84 58.29 133.85
CA LYS A 816 18.66 58.63 134.68
C LYS A 816 19.07 59.01 136.10
N ALA A 817 20.08 58.37 136.67
CA ALA A 817 20.68 58.79 137.94
C ALA A 817 21.31 60.19 137.83
N VAL A 818 22.11 60.45 136.79
CA VAL A 818 22.66 61.78 136.49
C VAL A 818 21.55 62.81 136.22
N ILE A 819 20.46 62.41 135.57
CA ILE A 819 19.27 63.26 135.35
C ILE A 819 18.58 63.61 136.68
N LEU A 820 18.43 62.69 137.63
CA LEU A 820 17.89 63.00 138.97
C LEU A 820 18.76 64.03 139.71
N GLN A 821 20.09 63.80 139.73
CA GLN A 821 21.06 64.75 140.30
C GLN A 821 21.00 66.13 139.61
N LYS A 822 20.83 66.15 138.28
CA LYS A 822 20.62 67.36 137.47
C LYS A 822 19.29 68.04 137.80
N TYR A 823 18.19 67.30 138.00
CA TYR A 823 16.88 67.89 138.30
C TYR A 823 16.84 68.53 139.68
N ALA A 824 17.52 67.97 140.69
CA ALA A 824 17.70 68.62 141.99
C ALA A 824 18.47 69.96 141.85
N ARG A 825 19.66 69.93 141.23
CA ARG A 825 20.48 71.14 140.96
C ARG A 825 19.72 72.17 140.11
N ALA A 826 18.92 71.71 139.15
CA ALA A 826 18.14 72.58 138.26
C ALA A 826 16.76 72.97 138.82
N TRP A 827 16.29 72.44 139.95
CA TRP A 827 15.14 72.98 140.68
C TRP A 827 15.54 74.27 141.39
N LEU A 828 16.69 74.24 142.09
CA LEU A 828 17.35 75.43 142.65
C LEU A 828 17.57 76.52 141.58
N ALA A 829 18.00 76.15 140.37
CA ALA A 829 18.18 77.09 139.26
C ALA A 829 16.85 77.56 138.60
N ARG A 830 15.83 76.71 138.47
CA ARG A 830 14.54 77.11 137.86
C ARG A 830 13.71 78.02 138.76
N ARG A 831 13.89 77.95 140.08
CA ARG A 831 13.38 78.95 141.03
C ARG A 831 13.97 80.36 140.79
N ARG A 832 15.13 80.48 140.12
CA ARG A 832 15.65 81.76 139.59
C ARG A 832 15.15 82.08 138.18
N PHE A 833 15.04 81.08 137.29
CA PHE A 833 14.81 81.30 135.84
C PHE A 833 13.34 81.37 135.39
N GLN A 834 12.36 80.82 136.13
CA GLN A 834 10.94 80.91 135.71
C GLN A 834 10.40 82.35 135.67
N ASN A 835 11.06 83.29 136.35
CA ASN A 835 10.78 84.73 136.26
C ASN A 835 11.07 85.33 134.86
N ILE A 836 11.79 84.62 133.98
CA ILE A 836 12.36 85.19 132.74
C ILE A 836 11.67 84.69 131.48
N ARG A 837 11.48 83.37 131.30
CA ARG A 837 11.26 82.78 129.96
C ARG A 837 9.80 82.61 129.49
N ARG A 838 8.87 83.48 129.93
CA ARG A 838 7.46 83.48 129.45
C ARG A 838 7.24 84.24 128.13
N PHE A 839 8.30 84.80 127.55
CA PHE A 839 8.26 85.97 126.66
C PHE A 839 8.39 85.70 125.15
N VAL A 840 8.96 84.58 124.71
CA VAL A 840 9.45 84.39 123.33
C VAL A 840 8.65 83.32 122.56
N SER A 841 7.48 83.72 122.08
CA SER A 841 6.41 82.86 121.55
C SER A 841 6.71 82.17 120.20
N ASN A 842 6.68 80.82 120.19
CA ASN A 842 5.92 79.88 119.36
C ASN A 842 5.49 80.13 117.88
N ILE A 843 5.67 81.30 117.25
CA ILE A 843 4.83 81.69 116.11
C ILE A 843 5.08 80.89 114.80
N GLN A 844 6.33 80.57 114.43
CA GLN A 844 6.67 80.50 113.00
C GLN A 844 6.68 79.11 112.34
N LEU A 845 5.53 78.80 111.73
CA LEU A 845 5.39 78.31 110.35
C LEU A 845 5.84 76.87 110.02
N SER A 846 4.88 75.94 110.12
CA SER A 846 5.03 74.52 109.73
C SER A 846 4.54 74.18 108.31
N TYR A 847 4.25 75.17 107.45
CA TYR A 847 3.02 75.11 106.63
C TYR A 847 3.02 74.33 105.28
N ARG A 848 3.93 74.59 104.32
CA ARG A 848 3.42 74.91 102.96
C ARG A 848 3.63 73.95 101.76
N VAL A 849 4.28 72.78 101.85
CA VAL A 849 4.69 72.00 100.65
C VAL A 849 4.06 70.59 100.55
N GLN A 850 2.73 70.52 100.62
CA GLN A 850 1.95 69.27 100.60
C GLN A 850 1.10 69.09 99.31
N ARG A 851 1.68 69.27 98.11
CA ARG A 851 1.02 68.97 96.82
C ARG A 851 2.03 68.31 95.88
N LEU A 852 2.14 66.98 95.80
CA LEU A 852 1.20 66.01 95.19
C LEU A 852 0.82 66.40 93.74
N GLN A 853 1.26 65.67 92.70
CA GLN A 853 1.01 64.26 92.31
C GLN A 853 -0.31 64.04 91.54
N LYS A 854 -0.19 63.69 90.26
CA LYS A 854 -0.84 62.57 89.50
C LYS A 854 -0.31 62.66 88.07
N LYS A 855 0.36 61.66 87.49
CA LYS A 855 0.02 60.25 87.17
C LYS A 855 -1.09 60.10 86.12
N ILE A 856 -1.00 59.38 84.97
CA ILE A 856 -0.17 58.26 84.41
C ILE A 856 -1.01 56.95 84.24
N GLU A 857 -0.71 56.15 83.18
CA GLU A 857 -1.09 54.72 82.95
C GLU A 857 -2.58 54.42 82.60
N GLU A 858 -3.00 53.35 81.86
CA GLU A 858 -2.38 52.48 80.81
C GLU A 858 -3.39 51.41 80.26
N GLN A 859 -3.04 50.71 79.14
CA GLN A 859 -3.34 49.29 78.78
C GLN A 859 -4.81 48.72 78.64
N VAL A 860 -5.09 47.50 78.11
CA VAL A 860 -4.63 46.71 76.90
C VAL A 860 -5.46 45.38 76.72
N ARG A 861 -5.41 44.71 75.54
CA ARG A 861 -5.88 43.30 75.20
C ARG A 861 -7.42 43.03 75.14
N ASN A 862 -8.01 42.01 74.46
CA ASN A 862 -7.49 40.78 73.82
C ASN A 862 -8.46 40.07 72.80
N THR A 863 -7.92 39.38 71.76
CA THR A 863 -8.34 38.08 71.11
C THR A 863 -9.76 37.74 70.57
N SER A 864 -9.83 37.33 69.28
CA SER A 864 -10.28 36.00 68.72
C SER A 864 -11.33 35.88 67.58
N GLN A 865 -10.83 35.44 66.41
CA GLN A 865 -11.32 34.36 65.49
C GLN A 865 -12.59 34.41 64.58
N PHE A 866 -12.30 34.21 63.27
CA PHE A 866 -12.89 33.26 62.29
C PHE A 866 -13.95 33.66 61.22
N MET A 867 -13.64 33.17 60.00
CA MET A 867 -14.47 32.86 58.81
C MET A 867 -14.75 33.95 57.75
N ILE A 868 -15.05 33.44 56.53
CA ILE A 868 -15.24 34.14 55.24
C ILE A 868 -13.90 34.65 54.63
N CYS A 869 -13.45 34.27 53.42
CA CYS A 869 -13.99 33.36 52.39
C CYS A 869 -13.08 32.15 52.13
N THR A 870 -13.66 30.96 52.10
CA THR A 870 -13.15 29.82 51.31
C THR A 870 -13.81 29.86 49.93
N VAL A 871 -13.23 29.21 48.91
CA VAL A 871 -13.71 29.09 47.53
C VAL A 871 -13.59 30.36 46.68
N TYR A 872 -12.69 30.35 45.68
CA TYR A 872 -12.89 31.05 44.39
C TYR A 872 -12.07 30.49 43.22
N LEU A 873 -10.94 29.83 43.48
CA LEU A 873 -10.11 29.18 42.43
C LEU A 873 -10.88 28.14 41.59
N SER A 874 -11.84 27.43 42.18
CA SER A 874 -12.68 26.44 41.49
C SER A 874 -13.78 27.01 40.59
N TYR A 875 -13.85 28.33 40.39
CA TYR A 875 -14.72 28.99 39.42
C TYR A 875 -13.98 29.62 38.23
N LEU A 876 -12.63 29.53 38.19
CA LEU A 876 -11.78 30.07 37.13
C LEU A 876 -11.38 28.99 36.09
N PHE A 877 -12.19 27.94 35.92
CA PHE A 877 -11.94 26.86 34.96
C PHE A 877 -12.31 27.27 33.51
N PRO A 878 -11.65 26.71 32.46
CA PRO A 878 -11.89 27.03 31.04
C PRO A 878 -13.31 26.76 30.48
N ARG A 879 -14.24 26.22 31.30
CA ARG A 879 -15.61 25.88 30.89
C ARG A 879 -16.65 26.98 31.17
N GLY A 880 -16.23 28.10 31.77
CA GLY A 880 -17.10 29.28 31.96
C GLY A 880 -17.12 30.17 30.73
N VAL A 881 -18.26 30.30 30.05
CA VAL A 881 -18.46 31.04 28.79
C VAL A 881 -17.87 32.46 28.80
N VAL A 882 -17.86 33.13 29.97
CA VAL A 882 -17.33 34.50 30.11
C VAL A 882 -15.79 34.56 30.12
N VAL A 883 -15.10 33.51 30.58
CA VAL A 883 -13.63 33.52 30.75
C VAL A 883 -12.89 33.59 29.41
N ASN A 884 -13.47 32.99 28.36
CA ASN A 884 -12.87 32.96 27.02
C ASN A 884 -13.08 34.27 26.22
N THR A 885 -13.70 35.30 26.81
CA THR A 885 -13.98 36.59 26.13
C THR A 885 -12.87 37.62 26.27
N ILE A 886 -12.00 37.51 27.30
CA ILE A 886 -10.88 38.42 27.54
C ILE A 886 -9.64 37.59 27.96
N PRO A 887 -8.61 37.49 27.10
CA PRO A 887 -7.36 36.81 27.43
C PRO A 887 -6.72 37.33 28.73
N GLY A 888 -6.32 36.41 29.61
CA GLY A 888 -5.69 36.75 30.89
C GLY A 888 -6.64 37.36 31.94
N LEU A 889 -7.97 37.33 31.77
CA LEU A 889 -8.92 37.90 32.74
C LEU A 889 -8.71 37.39 34.19
N PRO A 890 -8.48 36.09 34.48
CA PRO A 890 -8.15 35.63 35.83
C PRO A 890 -6.93 36.34 36.44
N ALA A 891 -5.87 36.56 35.67
CA ALA A 891 -4.66 37.24 36.14
C ALA A 891 -4.93 38.70 36.58
N HIS A 892 -5.76 39.42 35.82
CA HIS A 892 -6.15 40.79 36.16
C HIS A 892 -7.04 40.85 37.41
N ILE A 893 -7.97 39.90 37.59
CA ILE A 893 -8.80 39.80 38.79
C ILE A 893 -7.93 39.51 40.03
N LEU A 894 -6.96 38.60 39.93
CA LEU A 894 -6.01 38.32 41.01
C LEU A 894 -5.18 39.57 41.38
N PHE A 895 -4.72 40.35 40.39
CA PHE A 895 -4.02 41.60 40.65
C PHE A 895 -4.91 42.68 41.29
N MET A 896 -6.18 42.80 40.90
CA MET A 896 -7.11 43.73 41.56
C MET A 896 -7.33 43.40 43.04
N CYS A 897 -7.38 42.11 43.41
CA CYS A 897 -7.40 41.69 44.81
C CYS A 897 -6.11 42.03 45.57
N VAL A 898 -4.93 41.87 44.94
CA VAL A 898 -3.63 42.31 45.51
C VAL A 898 -3.63 43.81 45.78
N ARG A 899 -4.07 44.63 44.81
CA ARG A 899 -4.17 46.09 44.95
C ARG A 899 -5.15 46.51 46.06
N TYR A 900 -6.25 45.79 46.25
CA TYR A 900 -7.20 46.08 47.32
C TYR A 900 -6.58 45.91 48.72
N ALA A 901 -5.77 44.86 48.93
CA ALA A 901 -5.07 44.65 50.19
C ALA A 901 -3.92 45.66 50.42
N ASP A 902 -3.19 46.07 49.35
CA ASP A 902 -2.23 47.19 49.42
C ASP A 902 -2.92 48.51 49.78
N TYR A 903 -4.09 48.81 49.18
CA TYR A 903 -4.87 50.02 49.52
C TYR A 903 -5.33 50.05 50.99
N LEU A 904 -5.72 48.91 51.55
CA LEU A 904 -6.07 48.78 52.98
C LEU A 904 -4.86 48.81 53.92
N ASN A 905 -3.62 48.73 53.41
CA ASN A 905 -2.39 48.61 54.17
C ASN A 905 -2.38 47.40 55.14
N ASP A 906 -3.05 46.30 54.76
CA ASP A 906 -3.12 45.06 55.55
C ASP A 906 -2.11 44.02 55.05
N ALA A 907 -0.95 43.97 55.72
CA ALA A 907 0.15 43.08 55.39
C ALA A 907 -0.20 41.59 55.57
N ASP A 908 -1.02 41.24 56.55
CA ASP A 908 -1.37 39.85 56.85
C ASP A 908 -2.44 39.33 55.86
N MET A 909 -3.43 40.17 55.51
CA MET A 909 -4.40 39.89 54.45
C MET A 909 -3.70 39.69 53.10
N LEU A 910 -2.82 40.62 52.71
CA LEU A 910 -2.05 40.56 51.48
C LEU A 910 -1.19 39.29 51.39
N LYS A 911 -0.45 39.00 52.46
CA LYS A 911 0.41 37.82 52.57
C LYS A 911 -0.40 36.52 52.54
N SER A 912 -1.53 36.47 53.23
CA SER A 912 -2.44 35.32 53.20
C SER A 912 -2.97 35.07 51.78
N PHE A 913 -3.50 36.12 51.12
CA PHE A 913 -4.08 36.03 49.78
C PHE A 913 -3.08 35.56 48.72
N ILE A 914 -1.86 36.12 48.70
CA ILE A 914 -0.84 35.76 47.70
C ILE A 914 -0.37 34.30 47.89
N ASN A 915 -0.15 33.84 49.13
CA ASN A 915 0.26 32.45 49.37
C ASN A 915 -0.85 31.45 49.00
N VAL A 916 -2.11 31.74 49.35
CA VAL A 916 -3.28 30.92 48.94
C VAL A 916 -3.43 30.86 47.43
N THR A 917 -3.19 31.99 46.72
CA THR A 917 -3.21 32.03 45.25
C THR A 917 -2.10 31.18 44.65
N ILE A 918 -0.87 31.33 45.13
CA ILE A 918 0.31 30.59 44.66
C ILE A 918 0.16 29.08 44.89
N ASP A 919 -0.28 28.65 46.08
CA ASP A 919 -0.50 27.23 46.38
C ASP A 919 -1.73 26.65 45.65
N GLY A 920 -2.74 27.48 45.39
CA GLY A 920 -3.86 27.16 44.50
C GLY A 920 -3.40 26.82 43.08
N ILE A 921 -2.59 27.69 42.46
CA ILE A 921 -2.02 27.45 41.11
C ILE A 921 -1.17 26.17 41.12
N LYS A 922 -0.29 25.99 42.11
CA LYS A 922 0.52 24.75 42.26
C LYS A 922 -0.35 23.50 42.33
N GLN A 923 -1.42 23.51 43.12
CA GLN A 923 -2.29 22.35 43.30
C GLN A 923 -3.07 22.04 42.02
N VAL A 924 -3.65 23.05 41.36
CA VAL A 924 -4.39 22.88 40.10
C VAL A 924 -3.49 22.37 38.96
N VAL A 925 -2.28 22.90 38.82
CA VAL A 925 -1.27 22.43 37.85
C VAL A 925 -0.83 21.00 38.14
N LYS A 926 -0.68 20.64 39.42
CA LYS A 926 -0.30 19.29 39.87
C LYS A 926 -1.42 18.26 39.67
N GLU A 927 -2.68 18.65 39.84
CA GLU A 927 -3.85 17.80 39.56
C GLU A 927 -4.08 17.59 38.06
N ASN A 928 -3.63 18.53 37.21
CA ASN A 928 -3.85 18.53 35.77
C ASN A 928 -2.54 18.40 34.97
N SER A 929 -1.53 17.71 35.51
CA SER A 929 -0.16 17.68 34.97
C SER A 929 0.00 17.05 33.59
N GLU A 930 -1.03 16.38 33.08
CA GLU A 930 -1.09 15.76 31.75
C GLU A 930 -2.06 16.50 30.80
N ASN A 931 -2.83 17.48 31.29
CA ASN A 931 -3.80 18.22 30.48
C ASN A 931 -3.16 19.45 29.84
N PHE A 932 -2.87 19.33 28.54
CA PHE A 932 -2.28 20.38 27.70
C PHE A 932 -3.06 21.71 27.72
N GLU A 933 -4.40 21.68 27.57
CA GLU A 933 -5.23 22.89 27.58
C GLU A 933 -5.11 23.65 28.91
N MET A 934 -5.15 22.89 30.01
CA MET A 934 -5.13 23.43 31.36
C MET A 934 -3.76 23.99 31.75
N LEU A 935 -2.68 23.32 31.32
CA LEU A 935 -1.32 23.83 31.47
C LEU A 935 -1.09 25.09 30.63
N SER A 936 -1.60 25.14 29.39
CA SER A 936 -1.56 26.33 28.53
C SER A 936 -2.28 27.53 29.17
N PHE A 937 -3.49 27.31 29.69
CA PHE A 937 -4.30 28.32 30.38
C PHE A 937 -3.61 28.89 31.62
N TRP A 938 -3.04 28.03 32.49
CA TRP A 938 -2.36 28.49 33.71
C TRP A 938 -0.95 29.04 33.46
N LEU A 939 -0.25 28.60 32.41
CA LEU A 939 1.00 29.24 31.96
C LEU A 939 0.74 30.69 31.57
N SER A 940 -0.25 30.90 30.68
CA SER A 940 -0.70 32.22 30.22
C SER A 940 -1.09 33.12 31.40
N ASN A 941 -1.99 32.66 32.28
CA ASN A 941 -2.45 33.48 33.41
C ASN A 941 -1.36 33.74 34.46
N THR A 942 -0.47 32.79 34.74
CA THR A 942 0.66 33.02 35.67
C THR A 942 1.64 34.06 35.11
N TYR A 943 1.88 34.02 33.80
CA TYR A 943 2.71 35.00 33.10
C TYR A 943 2.10 36.42 33.09
N TYR A 944 0.80 36.55 32.74
CA TYR A 944 0.12 37.86 32.83
C TYR A 944 0.07 38.40 34.26
N PHE A 945 -0.09 37.55 35.28
CA PHE A 945 -0.10 37.98 36.68
C PHE A 945 1.29 38.49 37.12
N LEU A 946 2.36 37.80 36.71
CA LEU A 946 3.74 38.25 36.90
C LEU A 946 4.02 39.59 36.18
N ASN A 947 3.53 39.76 34.95
CA ASN A 947 3.68 41.02 34.22
C ASN A 947 2.84 42.16 34.84
N CYS A 948 1.64 41.91 35.38
CA CYS A 948 0.90 42.92 36.14
C CYS A 948 1.70 43.37 37.38
N LEU A 949 2.28 42.43 38.13
CA LEU A 949 3.12 42.72 39.29
C LEU A 949 4.41 43.48 38.94
N LYS A 950 4.92 43.37 37.71
CA LYS A 950 6.01 44.22 37.18
C LYS A 950 5.51 45.60 36.72
N GLN A 951 4.42 45.65 35.95
CA GLN A 951 3.88 46.88 35.35
C GLN A 951 3.41 47.90 36.38
N TYR A 952 2.97 47.44 37.56
CA TYR A 952 2.42 48.24 38.64
C TYR A 952 3.28 48.23 39.91
N SER A 953 4.57 47.85 39.82
CA SER A 953 5.51 47.80 40.96
C SER A 953 5.93 49.17 41.49
N GLY A 954 5.88 50.21 40.64
CA GLY A 954 6.48 51.52 40.91
C GLY A 954 7.91 51.69 40.35
N GLU A 955 8.47 50.69 39.67
CA GLU A 955 9.81 50.76 39.07
C GLU A 955 9.79 51.47 37.70
N GLU A 956 10.66 52.46 37.52
CA GLU A 956 10.73 53.27 36.30
C GLU A 956 10.95 52.46 35.02
N GLU A 957 11.61 51.29 35.11
CA GLU A 957 11.88 50.44 33.95
C GLU A 957 10.59 49.91 33.30
N PHE A 958 9.64 49.42 34.10
CA PHE A 958 8.38 48.85 33.62
C PHE A 958 7.28 49.92 33.41
N MET A 959 7.38 51.06 34.09
CA MET A 959 6.41 52.17 33.97
C MET A 959 6.52 52.96 32.65
N LYS A 960 7.60 52.81 31.86
CA LYS A 960 7.77 53.48 30.55
C LYS A 960 6.62 53.27 29.57
N SER A 961 5.91 52.14 29.68
CA SER A 961 4.79 51.77 28.80
C SER A 961 3.41 52.22 29.33
N ASN A 962 3.35 52.81 30.53
CA ASN A 962 2.08 53.12 31.20
C ASN A 962 1.60 54.54 30.90
N THR A 963 0.28 54.69 30.74
CA THR A 963 -0.36 56.00 30.73
C THR A 963 -0.31 56.67 32.13
N PRO A 964 -0.42 58.00 32.22
CA PRO A 964 -0.56 58.72 33.49
C PRO A 964 -1.79 58.33 34.35
N ARG A 965 -2.74 57.56 33.80
CA ARG A 965 -3.83 56.93 34.57
C ARG A 965 -3.41 55.59 35.16
N GLN A 966 -2.82 54.70 34.35
CA GLN A 966 -2.27 53.43 34.82
C GLN A 966 -1.24 53.61 35.95
N ASN A 967 -0.42 54.67 35.91
CA ASN A 967 0.53 54.98 36.99
C ASN A 967 -0.13 55.36 38.34
N LYS A 968 -1.45 55.63 38.38
CA LYS A 968 -2.22 55.76 39.64
C LYS A 968 -2.65 54.40 40.22
N ASN A 969 -2.47 53.32 39.46
CA ASN A 969 -2.82 51.95 39.84
C ASN A 969 -1.62 51.15 40.38
N CYS A 970 -0.43 51.74 40.44
CA CYS A 970 0.75 51.17 41.09
C CYS A 970 0.54 50.95 42.59
N LEU A 971 1.22 49.94 43.13
CA LEU A 971 1.28 49.62 44.56
C LEU A 971 1.99 50.74 45.34
N LYS A 972 1.67 50.91 46.62
CA LYS A 972 2.16 52.03 47.44
C LYS A 972 2.74 51.67 48.79
N HIS A 973 2.32 50.58 49.41
CA HIS A 973 2.67 50.26 50.79
C HIS A 973 3.56 49.02 50.90
N PHE A 974 3.48 48.08 49.95
CA PHE A 974 4.22 46.82 50.01
C PHE A 974 5.04 46.52 48.75
N ASP A 975 6.33 46.21 48.93
CA ASP A 975 7.14 45.56 47.90
C ASP A 975 6.80 44.06 47.79
N LEU A 976 6.65 43.56 46.57
CA LEU A 976 6.34 42.17 46.25
C LEU A 976 7.46 41.47 45.47
N SER A 977 8.69 42.00 45.48
CA SER A 977 9.88 41.43 44.83
C SER A 977 10.10 39.93 45.09
N GLU A 978 10.02 39.47 46.35
CA GLU A 978 10.14 38.05 46.67
C GLU A 978 9.05 37.20 46.00
N TYR A 979 7.80 37.68 45.97
CA TYR A 979 6.67 36.99 45.34
C TYR A 979 6.77 37.00 43.81
N ARG A 980 7.33 38.05 43.20
CA ARG A 980 7.65 38.09 41.76
C ARG A 980 8.66 36.99 41.38
N GLN A 981 9.70 36.76 42.19
CA GLN A 981 10.61 35.65 41.97
C GLN A 981 9.91 34.28 42.11
N ILE A 982 9.11 34.08 43.16
CA ILE A 982 8.38 32.82 43.38
C ILE A 982 7.39 32.52 42.24
N LEU A 983 6.74 33.54 41.67
CA LEU A 983 5.85 33.39 40.50
C LEU A 983 6.62 33.13 39.20
N SER A 984 7.81 33.72 39.03
CA SER A 984 8.71 33.40 37.90
C SER A 984 9.20 31.95 37.97
N ASP A 985 9.64 31.50 39.14
CA ASP A 985 9.99 30.11 39.44
C ASP A 985 8.83 29.14 39.15
N LEU A 986 7.58 29.55 39.44
CA LEU A 986 6.39 28.77 39.16
C LEU A 986 6.08 28.72 37.65
N ALA A 987 6.17 29.85 36.95
CA ALA A 987 5.98 29.91 35.49
C ALA A 987 6.97 29.03 34.73
N ILE A 988 8.26 29.02 35.13
CA ILE A 988 9.28 28.11 34.58
C ILE A 988 8.89 26.63 34.77
N ARG A 989 8.39 26.26 35.97
CA ARG A 989 7.96 24.88 36.25
C ARG A 989 6.73 24.48 35.44
N ILE A 990 5.77 25.39 35.27
CA ILE A 990 4.59 25.16 34.41
C ILE A 990 5.04 24.99 32.96
N TYR A 991 5.95 25.83 32.45
CA TYR A 991 6.48 25.74 31.09
C TYR A 991 7.19 24.41 30.83
N HIS A 992 8.07 23.96 31.72
CA HIS A 992 8.72 22.66 31.55
C HIS A 992 7.73 21.49 31.55
N GLN A 993 6.70 21.51 32.41
CA GLN A 993 5.67 20.46 32.40
C GLN A 993 4.80 20.52 31.12
N PHE A 994 4.46 21.73 30.67
CA PHE A 994 3.73 22.00 29.44
C PHE A 994 4.45 21.45 28.20
N ILE A 995 5.75 21.73 28.07
CA ILE A 995 6.62 21.16 27.04
C ILE A 995 6.62 19.64 27.10
N VAL A 996 6.87 19.03 28.28
CA VAL A 996 6.90 17.57 28.43
C VAL A 996 5.59 16.90 27.99
N VAL A 997 4.43 17.54 28.19
CA VAL A 997 3.14 17.02 27.66
C VAL A 997 3.07 17.11 26.13
N MET A 998 3.50 18.22 25.53
CA MET A 998 3.55 18.35 24.06
C MET A 998 4.52 17.33 23.44
N GLU A 999 5.71 17.16 24.03
CA GLU A 999 6.74 16.21 23.60
C GLU A 999 6.22 14.77 23.66
N ASN A 1000 5.64 14.33 24.78
CA ASN A 1000 5.08 12.99 24.93
C ASN A 1000 3.97 12.69 23.91
N ASN A 1001 3.13 13.69 23.57
CA ASN A 1001 2.03 13.54 22.63
C ASN A 1001 2.50 13.45 21.16
N ILE A 1002 3.51 14.25 20.77
CA ILE A 1002 3.99 14.27 19.38
C ILE A 1002 5.03 13.17 19.09
N GLN A 1003 5.86 12.79 20.08
CA GLN A 1003 6.95 11.82 19.93
C GLN A 1003 6.57 10.48 19.26
N PRO A 1004 5.45 9.80 19.58
CA PRO A 1004 5.07 8.56 18.90
C PRO A 1004 4.76 8.74 17.41
N MET A 1005 4.36 9.94 16.97
CA MET A 1005 4.01 10.22 15.58
C MET A 1005 5.22 10.54 14.70
N ILE A 1006 6.33 11.00 15.29
CA ILE A 1006 7.50 11.51 14.54
C ILE A 1006 8.08 10.44 13.60
N VAL A 1007 8.39 9.24 14.11
CA VAL A 1007 9.06 8.21 13.30
C VAL A 1007 8.15 7.67 12.18
N PRO A 1008 6.88 7.28 12.43
CA PRO A 1008 5.97 6.89 11.36
C PRO A 1008 5.77 8.00 10.31
N GLY A 1009 5.45 9.23 10.74
CA GLY A 1009 5.12 10.31 9.83
C GLY A 1009 6.31 10.87 9.04
N MET A 1010 7.50 10.97 9.64
CA MET A 1010 8.68 11.56 8.99
C MET A 1010 9.48 10.56 8.12
N LEU A 1011 9.43 9.25 8.42
CA LEU A 1011 10.30 8.24 7.78
C LEU A 1011 9.56 7.05 7.15
N GLU A 1012 8.49 6.55 7.77
CA GLU A 1012 7.87 5.28 7.36
C GLU A 1012 6.69 5.47 6.40
N TYR A 1013 5.96 6.58 6.50
CA TYR A 1013 4.87 6.95 5.59
C TYR A 1013 5.37 7.63 4.32
N GLU A 1014 5.20 6.99 3.15
CA GLU A 1014 5.66 7.50 1.85
C GLU A 1014 4.53 8.21 1.11
N SER A 1015 4.58 9.56 1.10
CA SER A 1015 3.60 10.44 0.45
C SER A 1015 3.80 10.64 -1.05
N LEU A 1016 4.97 10.31 -1.59
CA LEU A 1016 5.36 10.53 -2.99
C LEU A 1016 4.92 9.38 -3.91
N GLN A 1017 3.61 9.29 -4.20
CA GLN A 1017 3.12 8.44 -5.28
C GLN A 1017 3.48 9.06 -6.64
N GLY A 1018 4.31 8.39 -7.44
CA GLY A 1018 4.68 8.82 -8.79
C GLY A 1018 6.02 8.31 -9.31
N ILE A 1019 6.97 7.94 -8.43
CA ILE A 1019 8.28 7.40 -8.80
C ILE A 1019 8.44 6.02 -8.14
N SER A 1020 7.79 5.01 -8.73
CA SER A 1020 7.66 3.68 -8.11
C SER A 1020 7.70 2.51 -9.10
N GLY A 1021 8.74 2.48 -9.94
CA GLY A 1021 9.33 1.18 -10.31
C GLY A 1021 10.20 0.68 -9.15
N LEU A 1022 10.28 -0.65 -8.98
CA LEU A 1022 11.10 -1.36 -7.99
C LEU A 1022 10.83 -1.06 -6.49
N LYS A 1023 10.51 -2.11 -5.73
CA LYS A 1023 10.62 -2.14 -4.25
C LYS A 1023 11.94 -2.85 -3.89
N PRO A 1024 12.82 -2.28 -3.06
CA PRO A 1024 14.10 -2.93 -2.74
C PRO A 1024 13.91 -4.25 -1.97
N THR A 1025 14.43 -5.33 -2.55
CA THR A 1025 14.39 -6.71 -2.02
C THR A 1025 15.33 -6.92 -0.83
N GLY A 1026 15.09 -6.22 0.28
CA GLY A 1026 15.99 -6.23 1.45
C GLY A 1026 15.33 -6.36 2.82
N PHE A 1027 14.23 -5.64 3.09
CA PHE A 1027 13.81 -5.40 4.48
C PHE A 1027 12.69 -6.32 4.98
N ARG A 1028 13.02 -7.12 5.99
CA ARG A 1028 12.04 -7.84 6.82
C ARG A 1028 11.24 -6.83 7.64
N LYS A 1029 10.01 -6.49 7.26
CA LYS A 1029 9.01 -6.05 8.24
C LYS A 1029 8.94 -7.15 9.32
N ARG A 1030 9.25 -6.81 10.58
CA ARG A 1030 8.88 -7.67 11.71
C ARG A 1030 7.40 -7.47 11.94
N SER A 1031 6.63 -8.55 11.96
CA SER A 1031 5.24 -8.52 12.38
C SER A 1031 5.13 -8.07 13.84
N SER A 1032 4.62 -6.86 14.04
CA SER A 1032 3.96 -6.45 15.27
C SER A 1032 2.49 -6.80 15.14
N SER A 1033 2.01 -7.71 15.98
CA SER A 1033 0.59 -8.09 16.05
C SER A 1033 -0.13 -7.15 17.03
N ILE A 1034 -0.59 -6.02 16.49
CA ILE A 1034 -1.48 -5.01 17.11
C ILE A 1034 -2.40 -4.54 15.97
N ASP A 1035 -3.67 -4.32 16.28
CA ASP A 1035 -4.72 -4.06 15.29
C ASP A 1035 -4.54 -2.72 14.53
N ASP A 1036 -4.91 -2.68 13.26
CA ASP A 1036 -4.82 -1.50 12.39
C ASP A 1036 -5.80 -0.40 12.85
N THR A 1037 -5.31 0.51 13.71
CA THR A 1037 -6.08 1.64 14.24
C THR A 1037 -5.34 2.99 14.20
N ASP A 1038 -4.00 3.01 14.26
CA ASP A 1038 -3.20 4.26 14.31
C ASP A 1038 -1.94 4.19 13.42
N THR A 1039 -2.07 4.46 12.11
CA THR A 1039 -0.91 4.73 11.23
C THR A 1039 -0.67 6.24 11.09
N TYR A 1040 0.12 6.81 11.99
CA TYR A 1040 0.45 8.23 11.96
C TYR A 1040 1.20 8.65 10.68
N THR A 1041 0.75 9.74 10.06
CA THR A 1041 1.29 10.29 8.83
C THR A 1041 1.90 11.67 9.05
N MET A 1042 2.56 12.23 8.03
CA MET A 1042 3.02 13.62 8.08
C MET A 1042 1.86 14.61 8.33
N THR A 1043 0.66 14.34 7.81
CA THR A 1043 -0.52 15.18 8.09
C THR A 1043 -0.96 15.11 9.55
N SER A 1044 -0.80 13.95 10.22
CA SER A 1044 -1.08 13.78 11.65
C SER A 1044 -0.16 14.66 12.51
N ILE A 1045 1.13 14.76 12.16
CA ILE A 1045 2.09 15.65 12.83
C ILE A 1045 1.65 17.13 12.67
N LEU A 1046 1.31 17.55 11.44
CA LEU A 1046 0.85 18.92 11.16
C LEU A 1046 -0.48 19.25 11.85
N GLN A 1047 -1.39 18.29 11.97
CA GLN A 1047 -2.65 18.43 12.73
C GLN A 1047 -2.38 18.64 14.22
N GLN A 1048 -1.49 17.86 14.85
CA GLN A 1048 -1.12 18.05 16.26
C GLN A 1048 -0.42 19.39 16.50
N LEU A 1049 0.51 19.80 15.64
CA LEU A 1049 1.14 21.12 15.71
C LEU A 1049 0.10 22.25 15.58
N SER A 1050 -0.86 22.10 14.66
CA SER A 1050 -1.94 23.08 14.46
C SER A 1050 -2.92 23.14 15.63
N TYR A 1051 -3.23 22.00 16.25
CA TYR A 1051 -4.02 21.92 17.49
C TYR A 1051 -3.29 22.66 18.63
N PHE A 1052 -2.02 22.31 18.90
CA PHE A 1052 -1.23 22.97 19.94
C PHE A 1052 -1.14 24.48 19.73
N TYR A 1053 -0.87 24.94 18.50
CA TYR A 1053 -0.86 26.36 18.16
C TYR A 1053 -2.20 27.03 18.44
N SER A 1054 -3.30 26.42 17.99
CA SER A 1054 -4.66 26.98 18.14
C SER A 1054 -5.05 27.14 19.61
N THR A 1055 -4.81 26.12 20.44
CA THR A 1055 -5.08 26.18 21.89
C THR A 1055 -4.20 27.21 22.60
N MET A 1056 -2.91 27.32 22.25
CA MET A 1056 -2.03 28.35 22.82
C MET A 1056 -2.54 29.76 22.53
N CYS A 1057 -2.97 30.02 21.29
CA CYS A 1057 -3.56 31.30 20.89
C CYS A 1057 -4.92 31.56 21.56
N GLN A 1058 -5.79 30.56 21.67
CA GLN A 1058 -7.09 30.66 22.37
C GLN A 1058 -6.93 30.98 23.87
N ASN A 1059 -5.92 30.40 24.53
CA ASN A 1059 -5.54 30.72 25.91
C ASN A 1059 -4.76 32.04 26.04
N GLY A 1060 -4.50 32.76 24.95
CA GLY A 1060 -3.83 34.05 24.93
C GLY A 1060 -2.35 34.02 25.31
N LEU A 1061 -1.66 32.89 25.12
CA LEU A 1061 -0.24 32.75 25.43
C LEU A 1061 0.60 33.75 24.62
N ASP A 1062 1.59 34.38 25.26
CA ASP A 1062 2.45 35.38 24.63
C ASP A 1062 3.21 34.82 23.41
N SER A 1063 3.31 35.64 22.36
CA SER A 1063 3.95 35.28 21.09
C SER A 1063 5.40 34.79 21.25
N GLU A 1064 6.16 35.30 22.22
CA GLU A 1064 7.56 34.91 22.42
C GLU A 1064 7.67 33.57 23.17
N LEU A 1065 6.75 33.27 24.08
CA LEU A 1065 6.65 31.95 24.72
C LEU A 1065 6.18 30.90 23.71
N LEU A 1066 5.27 31.26 22.81
CA LEU A 1066 4.80 30.41 21.72
C LEU A 1066 5.94 30.06 20.73
N LYS A 1067 6.75 31.06 20.31
CA LYS A 1067 7.95 30.82 19.48
C LYS A 1067 8.92 29.84 20.16
N GLN A 1068 9.21 30.03 21.44
CA GLN A 1068 10.10 29.15 22.20
C GLN A 1068 9.56 27.71 22.30
N ALA A 1069 8.26 27.53 22.50
CA ALA A 1069 7.63 26.21 22.53
C ALA A 1069 7.67 25.51 21.16
N VAL A 1070 7.42 26.24 20.07
CA VAL A 1070 7.51 25.70 18.71
C VAL A 1070 8.96 25.35 18.34
N LYS A 1071 9.96 26.15 18.73
CA LYS A 1071 11.39 25.84 18.55
C LYS A 1071 11.79 24.54 19.26
N GLN A 1072 11.29 24.30 20.47
CA GLN A 1072 11.52 23.05 21.21
C GLN A 1072 10.93 21.83 20.47
N LEU A 1073 9.69 21.93 19.97
CA LEU A 1073 9.08 20.83 19.22
C LEU A 1073 9.76 20.54 17.88
N PHE A 1074 10.20 21.58 17.16
CA PHE A 1074 10.93 21.40 15.90
C PHE A 1074 12.29 20.75 16.14
N PHE A 1075 12.98 21.09 17.23
CA PHE A 1075 14.18 20.39 17.66
C PHE A 1075 13.90 18.91 18.00
N LEU A 1076 12.81 18.59 18.71
CA LEU A 1076 12.44 17.21 18.99
C LEU A 1076 12.19 16.40 17.71
N ILE A 1077 11.45 16.98 16.74
CA ILE A 1077 11.19 16.36 15.42
C ILE A 1077 12.51 16.09 14.69
N GLY A 1078 13.39 17.09 14.60
CA GLY A 1078 14.72 16.96 14.01
C GLY A 1078 15.56 15.87 14.68
N ALA A 1079 15.66 15.91 16.01
CA ALA A 1079 16.49 15.01 16.80
C ALA A 1079 15.98 13.56 16.78
N VAL A 1080 14.68 13.32 16.92
CA VAL A 1080 14.10 11.97 16.90
C VAL A 1080 14.22 11.33 15.52
N THR A 1081 13.97 12.08 14.43
CA THR A 1081 14.14 11.58 13.06
C THR A 1081 15.62 11.31 12.74
N LEU A 1082 16.55 12.23 13.07
CA LEU A 1082 17.97 12.04 12.81
C LEU A 1082 18.58 10.88 13.62
N ASN A 1083 18.18 10.74 14.89
CA ASN A 1083 18.57 9.59 15.72
C ASN A 1083 18.05 8.26 15.15
N SER A 1084 16.81 8.26 14.63
CA SER A 1084 16.23 7.08 13.99
C SER A 1084 16.99 6.70 12.71
N LEU A 1085 17.43 7.69 11.92
CA LEU A 1085 18.29 7.52 10.75
C LEU A 1085 19.64 6.90 11.12
N PHE A 1086 20.32 7.36 12.18
CA PHE A 1086 21.57 6.75 12.63
C PHE A 1086 21.39 5.30 13.12
N LEU A 1087 20.24 4.95 13.70
CA LEU A 1087 19.97 3.59 14.20
C LEU A 1087 19.57 2.60 13.09
N ARG A 1088 18.99 3.08 11.97
CA ARG A 1088 18.32 2.25 10.96
C ARG A 1088 18.95 2.41 9.58
N LYS A 1089 19.74 1.41 9.15
CA LYS A 1089 20.36 1.41 7.81
C LYS A 1089 19.32 1.44 6.68
N ASP A 1090 18.13 0.87 6.91
CA ASP A 1090 16.95 0.95 6.05
C ASP A 1090 16.55 2.37 5.63
N MET A 1091 16.90 3.38 6.43
CA MET A 1091 16.49 4.77 6.18
C MET A 1091 17.58 5.60 5.47
N CYS A 1092 18.75 5.02 5.18
CA CYS A 1092 19.89 5.72 4.59
C CYS A 1092 20.01 5.48 3.06
N SER A 1093 19.15 6.10 2.27
CA SER A 1093 19.14 6.05 0.80
C SER A 1093 18.76 7.39 0.16
N CYS A 1094 18.99 7.59 -1.13
CA CYS A 1094 18.62 8.84 -1.81
C CYS A 1094 17.10 9.10 -1.75
N ARG A 1095 16.28 8.07 -2.01
CA ARG A 1095 14.80 8.09 -1.86
C ARG A 1095 14.35 8.57 -0.48
N LYS A 1096 14.99 8.10 0.59
CA LYS A 1096 14.69 8.56 1.97
C LYS A 1096 15.19 9.98 2.22
N GLY A 1097 16.31 10.40 1.63
CA GLY A 1097 16.74 11.79 1.59
C GLY A 1097 15.69 12.72 0.94
N MET A 1098 15.12 12.32 -0.20
CA MET A 1098 14.05 13.07 -0.87
C MET A 1098 12.78 13.17 0.00
N GLN A 1099 12.35 12.06 0.61
CA GLN A 1099 11.19 12.02 1.51
C GLN A 1099 11.39 12.93 2.74
N ILE A 1100 12.55 12.85 3.41
CA ILE A 1100 12.86 13.70 4.57
C ILE A 1100 12.87 15.18 4.16
N ARG A 1101 13.47 15.51 3.00
CA ARG A 1101 13.49 16.88 2.46
C ARG A 1101 12.08 17.42 2.15
N CYS A 1102 11.20 16.58 1.61
CA CYS A 1102 9.79 16.90 1.37
C CYS A 1102 9.05 17.14 2.71
N ASN A 1103 9.22 16.25 3.69
CA ASN A 1103 8.63 16.40 5.02
C ASN A 1103 9.14 17.64 5.77
N ILE A 1104 10.43 18.02 5.62
CA ILE A 1104 10.96 19.31 6.11
C ILE A 1104 10.25 20.48 5.42
N SER A 1105 10.05 20.45 4.11
CA SER A 1105 9.39 21.56 3.40
C SER A 1105 7.96 21.82 3.89
N TYR A 1106 7.19 20.79 4.25
CA TYR A 1106 5.86 20.97 4.87
C TYR A 1106 5.94 21.57 6.29
N LEU A 1107 7.00 21.29 7.07
CA LEU A 1107 7.23 21.93 8.37
C LEU A 1107 7.62 23.41 8.22
N GLU A 1108 8.44 23.75 7.23
CA GLU A 1108 8.80 25.14 6.92
C GLU A 1108 7.61 25.94 6.38
N GLU A 1109 6.78 25.32 5.55
CA GLU A 1109 5.53 25.91 5.05
C GLU A 1109 4.53 26.16 6.19
N TRP A 1110 4.39 25.23 7.14
CA TRP A 1110 3.58 25.43 8.33
C TRP A 1110 4.10 26.60 9.21
N LEU A 1111 5.41 26.74 9.40
CA LEU A 1111 5.99 27.92 10.06
C LEU A 1111 5.70 29.22 9.32
N LYS A 1112 5.59 29.18 7.99
CA LYS A 1112 5.27 30.35 7.15
C LYS A 1112 3.80 30.74 7.27
N ASP A 1113 2.90 29.78 7.15
CA ASP A 1113 1.45 29.97 7.32
C ASP A 1113 1.08 30.54 8.71
N LYS A 1114 1.76 30.08 9.78
CA LYS A 1114 1.55 30.58 11.15
C LYS A 1114 2.36 31.84 11.49
N ASN A 1115 3.07 32.45 10.53
CA ASN A 1115 3.94 33.62 10.70
C ASN A 1115 5.05 33.45 11.77
N LEU A 1116 5.53 32.22 11.99
CA LEU A 1116 6.52 31.86 13.01
C LEU A 1116 7.96 31.85 12.50
N GLN A 1117 8.26 32.53 11.39
CA GLN A 1117 9.60 32.55 10.80
C GLN A 1117 10.66 33.17 11.75
N SER A 1118 10.27 34.08 12.65
CA SER A 1118 11.15 34.67 13.66
C SER A 1118 11.37 33.80 14.92
N SER A 1119 10.99 32.51 14.90
CA SER A 1119 11.11 31.60 16.05
C SER A 1119 12.45 30.88 16.15
N ASN A 1120 13.29 30.97 15.11
CA ASN A 1120 14.48 30.15 14.92
C ASN A 1120 14.21 28.63 14.95
N ALA A 1121 12.94 28.19 14.78
CA ALA A 1121 12.57 26.78 14.71
C ALA A 1121 13.07 26.08 13.44
N LYS A 1122 13.23 26.82 12.33
CA LYS A 1122 13.84 26.27 11.10
C LYS A 1122 15.29 25.84 11.32
N GLU A 1123 16.08 26.63 12.06
CA GLU A 1123 17.50 26.34 12.34
C GLU A 1123 17.68 25.00 13.06
N THR A 1124 16.72 24.57 13.89
CA THR A 1124 16.80 23.30 14.61
C THR A 1124 16.63 22.08 13.71
N LEU A 1125 16.14 22.25 12.48
CA LEU A 1125 16.05 21.20 11.46
C LEU A 1125 17.30 21.12 10.57
N GLU A 1126 18.23 22.08 10.63
CA GLU A 1126 19.40 22.14 9.75
C GLU A 1126 20.27 20.87 9.76
N PRO A 1127 20.58 20.21 10.91
CA PRO A 1127 21.31 18.93 10.90
C PRO A 1127 20.55 17.81 10.15
N LEU A 1128 19.21 17.82 10.18
CA LEU A 1128 18.39 16.86 9.45
C LEU A 1128 18.29 17.22 7.96
N ALA A 1129 18.25 18.50 7.61
CA ALA A 1129 18.30 18.98 6.23
C ALA A 1129 19.64 18.62 5.57
N GLN A 1130 20.76 18.83 6.26
CA GLN A 1130 22.09 18.42 5.80
C GLN A 1130 22.20 16.89 5.71
N ALA A 1131 21.61 16.11 6.62
CA ALA A 1131 21.57 14.66 6.51
C ALA A 1131 20.76 14.20 5.28
N ALA A 1132 19.61 14.84 5.01
CA ALA A 1132 18.80 14.56 3.83
C ALA A 1132 19.52 14.92 2.52
N TRP A 1133 20.25 16.05 2.49
CA TRP A 1133 21.10 16.45 1.37
C TRP A 1133 22.28 15.49 1.17
N LEU A 1134 22.95 15.08 2.26
CA LEU A 1134 24.05 14.10 2.23
C LEU A 1134 23.60 12.74 1.69
N LEU A 1135 22.34 12.36 1.89
CA LEU A 1135 21.77 11.19 1.22
C LEU A 1135 21.59 11.40 -0.30
N GLN A 1136 21.23 12.60 -0.76
CA GLN A 1136 21.00 12.94 -2.18
C GLN A 1136 22.28 13.21 -3.01
N VAL A 1137 23.33 13.80 -2.43
CA VAL A 1137 24.55 14.21 -3.16
C VAL A 1137 25.34 13.02 -3.73
N LYS A 1138 26.16 13.25 -4.76
CA LYS A 1138 27.10 12.24 -5.31
C LYS A 1138 28.22 11.94 -4.30
N LYS A 1139 28.83 10.75 -4.42
CA LYS A 1139 29.75 10.16 -3.43
C LYS A 1139 30.87 9.36 -4.10
N ILE A 1140 31.37 9.88 -5.22
CA ILE A 1140 32.22 9.18 -6.20
C ILE A 1140 33.55 9.92 -6.40
N THR A 1141 33.49 11.23 -6.62
CA THR A 1141 34.63 12.04 -7.08
C THR A 1141 35.31 12.82 -5.96
N ASP A 1142 36.56 13.22 -6.16
CA ASP A 1142 37.35 13.98 -5.19
C ASP A 1142 36.72 15.34 -4.83
N ASP A 1143 35.99 15.94 -5.77
CA ASP A 1143 35.27 17.18 -5.56
C ASP A 1143 33.95 16.98 -4.78
N ASP A 1144 33.25 15.85 -4.96
CA ASP A 1144 32.12 15.45 -4.09
C ASP A 1144 32.56 15.39 -2.61
N ALA A 1145 33.80 14.94 -2.37
CA ALA A 1145 34.36 14.86 -1.01
C ALA A 1145 34.64 16.25 -0.41
N LYS A 1146 34.97 17.26 -1.24
CA LYS A 1146 35.07 18.67 -0.82
C LYS A 1146 33.68 19.25 -0.55
N GLU A 1147 32.76 19.10 -1.51
CA GLU A 1147 31.38 19.58 -1.44
C GLU A 1147 30.67 19.08 -0.15
N ILE A 1148 30.87 17.81 0.21
CA ILE A 1148 30.36 17.23 1.47
C ILE A 1148 30.97 17.91 2.70
N CYS A 1149 32.27 18.21 2.71
CA CYS A 1149 32.94 18.89 3.83
C CYS A 1149 32.53 20.37 3.96
N GLU A 1150 32.25 21.03 2.83
CA GLU A 1150 31.84 22.44 2.78
C GLU A 1150 30.37 22.63 3.15
N HIS A 1151 29.47 21.72 2.74
CA HIS A 1151 28.03 21.81 3.05
C HIS A 1151 27.62 21.25 4.43
N CYS A 1152 28.33 20.25 4.99
CA CYS A 1152 27.88 19.57 6.23
C CYS A 1152 28.30 20.31 7.52
N THR A 1153 28.03 21.61 7.59
CA THR A 1153 28.45 22.51 8.69
C THR A 1153 27.79 22.26 10.05
N SER A 1154 26.64 21.57 10.10
CA SER A 1154 25.84 21.32 11.31
C SER A 1154 25.78 19.85 11.74
N LEU A 1155 26.32 18.93 10.93
CA LEU A 1155 26.56 17.54 11.30
C LEU A 1155 27.99 17.37 11.82
N SER A 1156 28.20 16.55 12.85
CA SER A 1156 29.55 16.20 13.30
C SER A 1156 30.23 15.19 12.38
N THR A 1157 31.55 15.16 12.37
CA THR A 1157 32.37 14.22 11.60
C THR A 1157 31.97 12.76 11.86
N VAL A 1158 31.62 12.42 13.10
CA VAL A 1158 31.11 11.09 13.49
C VAL A 1158 29.75 10.79 12.84
N GLN A 1159 28.87 11.79 12.72
CA GLN A 1159 27.55 11.67 12.08
C GLN A 1159 27.65 11.54 10.56
N ILE A 1160 28.51 12.35 9.91
CA ILE A 1160 28.78 12.29 8.46
C ILE A 1160 29.33 10.91 8.09
N VAL A 1161 30.38 10.46 8.78
CA VAL A 1161 30.99 9.13 8.59
C VAL A 1161 29.99 8.00 8.90
N LYS A 1162 29.09 8.19 9.87
CA LYS A 1162 28.02 7.23 10.16
C LYS A 1162 26.97 7.12 9.05
N ILE A 1163 26.54 8.24 8.45
CA ILE A 1163 25.60 8.24 7.31
C ILE A 1163 26.26 7.54 6.11
N LEU A 1164 27.48 7.93 5.74
CA LEU A 1164 28.21 7.34 4.61
C LEU A 1164 28.44 5.82 4.78
N ASN A 1165 28.77 5.34 5.99
CA ASN A 1165 28.90 3.89 6.28
C ASN A 1165 27.56 3.14 6.47
N SER A 1166 26.45 3.86 6.60
CA SER A 1166 25.12 3.29 6.74
C SER A 1166 24.32 3.33 5.44
N TYR A 1167 24.80 4.07 4.43
CA TYR A 1167 24.21 4.24 3.12
C TYR A 1167 23.98 2.89 2.41
N THR A 1168 22.72 2.57 2.16
CA THR A 1168 22.31 1.41 1.37
C THR A 1168 21.64 1.89 0.08
N PRO A 1169 22.26 1.69 -1.10
CA PRO A 1169 21.58 1.97 -2.36
C PRO A 1169 20.34 1.10 -2.49
N ILE A 1170 19.27 1.69 -3.03
CA ILE A 1170 17.97 1.04 -3.25
C ILE A 1170 17.81 0.60 -4.72
N ASP A 1171 18.31 1.41 -5.66
CA ASP A 1171 18.23 1.18 -7.10
C ASP A 1171 19.64 1.03 -7.73
N ASP A 1172 19.77 0.33 -8.86
CA ASP A 1172 21.07 0.04 -9.50
C ASP A 1172 21.83 1.28 -10.00
N PHE A 1173 21.15 2.43 -10.10
CA PHE A 1173 21.77 3.73 -10.39
C PHE A 1173 22.57 4.29 -9.21
N GLU A 1174 22.33 3.81 -7.98
CA GLU A 1174 23.06 4.21 -6.78
C GLU A 1174 24.24 3.27 -6.47
N LYS A 1175 25.45 3.80 -6.43
CA LYS A 1175 26.65 3.02 -6.02
C LYS A 1175 26.86 3.10 -4.50
N ARG A 1176 27.26 1.98 -3.88
CA ARG A 1176 27.71 1.99 -2.47
C ARG A 1176 28.92 2.90 -2.31
N VAL A 1177 28.93 3.70 -1.24
CA VAL A 1177 30.05 4.57 -0.89
C VAL A 1177 31.31 3.73 -0.66
N ALA A 1178 32.38 4.05 -1.38
CA ALA A 1178 33.61 3.28 -1.29
C ALA A 1178 34.30 3.48 0.08
N PRO A 1179 34.82 2.43 0.75
CA PRO A 1179 35.56 2.59 2.00
C PRO A 1179 36.86 3.42 1.87
N SER A 1180 37.35 3.68 0.66
CA SER A 1180 38.38 4.69 0.36
C SER A 1180 37.81 6.11 0.44
N PHE A 1181 36.67 6.38 -0.19
CA PHE A 1181 35.96 7.66 -0.14
C PHE A 1181 35.60 8.07 1.28
N VAL A 1182 35.04 7.14 2.08
CA VAL A 1182 34.70 7.43 3.50
C VAL A 1182 35.95 7.80 4.32
N ARG A 1183 37.06 7.08 4.12
CA ARG A 1183 38.35 7.42 4.77
C ARG A 1183 38.92 8.76 4.29
N LYS A 1184 38.66 9.16 3.05
CA LYS A 1184 39.07 10.46 2.50
C LYS A 1184 38.28 11.62 3.11
N VAL A 1185 36.96 11.53 3.15
CA VAL A 1185 36.09 12.50 3.84
C VAL A 1185 36.47 12.59 5.32
N GLN A 1186 36.69 11.45 5.99
CA GLN A 1186 37.16 11.45 7.38
C GLN A 1186 38.53 12.14 7.55
N ALA A 1187 39.49 11.88 6.66
CA ALA A 1187 40.80 12.52 6.70
C ALA A 1187 40.75 14.04 6.48
N MET A 1188 39.83 14.52 5.63
CA MET A 1188 39.61 15.94 5.37
C MET A 1188 38.93 16.65 6.55
N LEU A 1189 38.11 15.95 7.34
CA LEU A 1189 37.42 16.46 8.51
C LEU A 1189 38.21 16.33 9.83
N ASN A 1190 39.36 15.65 9.85
CA ASN A 1190 40.14 15.37 11.07
C ASN A 1190 40.57 16.61 11.89
N ASN A 1191 40.60 17.80 11.28
CA ASN A 1191 41.01 19.05 11.95
C ASN A 1191 39.86 19.80 12.64
N ARG A 1192 38.66 19.21 12.73
CA ARG A 1192 37.45 19.87 13.20
C ARG A 1192 37.18 19.56 14.68
N GLU A 1193 36.96 20.58 15.50
CA GLU A 1193 36.66 20.46 16.94
C GLU A 1193 35.22 20.00 17.21
N ASP A 1194 34.83 18.87 16.61
CA ASP A 1194 33.50 18.28 16.75
C ASP A 1194 33.34 17.49 18.06
N VAL A 1195 32.19 17.61 18.71
CA VAL A 1195 31.82 16.73 19.83
C VAL A 1195 31.66 15.28 19.30
N PRO A 1196 32.33 14.27 19.88
CA PRO A 1196 32.34 12.89 19.35
C PRO A 1196 31.03 12.11 19.58
N GLN A 1197 29.95 12.80 19.93
CA GLN A 1197 28.64 12.21 20.23
C GLN A 1197 27.85 11.99 18.93
N LEU A 1198 27.47 10.74 18.66
CA LEU A 1198 26.70 10.40 17.46
C LEU A 1198 25.23 10.85 17.54
N MET A 1199 24.58 10.62 18.68
CA MET A 1199 23.13 10.79 18.83
C MET A 1199 22.81 12.15 19.46
N LEU A 1200 21.86 12.89 18.92
CA LEU A 1200 21.36 14.13 19.55
C LEU A 1200 20.58 13.78 20.83
N ASP A 1201 20.66 14.61 21.87
CA ASP A 1201 19.87 14.41 23.09
C ASP A 1201 18.43 14.89 22.87
N THR A 1202 17.49 13.95 22.76
CA THR A 1202 16.06 14.24 22.62
C THR A 1202 15.42 14.73 23.92
N LYS A 1203 16.20 14.97 24.98
CA LYS A 1203 15.77 15.59 26.25
C LYS A 1203 16.44 16.94 26.51
N TYR A 1204 17.20 17.45 25.55
CA TYR A 1204 17.71 18.81 25.61
C TYR A 1204 16.54 19.80 25.56
N LEU A 1205 16.47 20.67 26.57
CA LEU A 1205 15.49 21.75 26.68
C LEU A 1205 16.20 23.09 26.45
N PHE A 1206 15.69 23.91 25.53
CA PHE A 1206 16.17 25.29 25.40
C PHE A 1206 15.86 26.08 26.69
N GLN A 1207 16.76 27.02 27.04
CA GLN A 1207 16.54 27.93 28.15
C GLN A 1207 15.35 28.85 27.86
N VAL A 1208 14.27 28.73 28.64
CA VAL A 1208 13.10 29.60 28.53
C VAL A 1208 13.38 31.01 29.07
N THR A 1209 12.87 32.01 28.36
CA THR A 1209 12.89 33.42 28.76
C THR A 1209 11.46 33.94 28.85
N PHE A 1210 11.18 34.69 29.92
CA PHE A 1210 9.89 35.35 30.17
C PHE A 1210 10.08 36.87 30.05
N PRO A 1211 10.00 37.44 28.82
CA PRO A 1211 10.14 38.88 28.61
C PRO A 1211 9.04 39.65 29.35
N PHE A 1212 9.18 40.97 29.48
CA PHE A 1212 8.10 41.82 29.99
C PHE A 1212 7.23 42.32 28.84
N THR A 1213 5.96 41.91 28.83
CA THR A 1213 4.92 42.41 27.92
C THR A 1213 3.91 43.19 28.77
N PRO A 1214 3.77 44.52 28.60
CA PRO A 1214 2.79 45.32 29.34
C PRO A 1214 1.37 44.92 28.93
N SER A 1215 0.41 44.93 29.87
CA SER A 1215 -0.97 44.57 29.55
C SER A 1215 -1.61 45.63 28.64
N PRO A 1216 -2.25 45.23 27.53
CA PRO A 1216 -3.00 46.15 26.66
C PRO A 1216 -4.34 46.59 27.29
N HIS A 1217 -4.78 45.96 28.39
CA HIS A 1217 -6.01 46.28 29.08
C HIS A 1217 -5.74 47.17 30.30
N ALA A 1218 -6.23 48.42 30.26
CA ALA A 1218 -6.25 49.27 31.45
C ALA A 1218 -7.21 48.66 32.50
N LEU A 1219 -6.78 48.59 33.77
CA LEU A 1219 -7.53 47.93 34.84
C LEU A 1219 -8.92 48.55 35.03
N GLU A 1220 -9.04 49.88 34.89
CA GLU A 1220 -10.31 50.62 34.95
C GLU A 1220 -11.34 50.23 33.87
N MET A 1221 -10.95 49.51 32.81
CA MET A 1221 -11.83 49.05 31.73
C MET A 1221 -12.37 47.63 31.94
N ILE A 1222 -11.85 46.87 32.92
CA ILE A 1222 -12.19 45.47 33.13
C ILE A 1222 -13.45 45.35 33.99
N GLN A 1223 -14.58 44.99 33.35
CA GLN A 1223 -15.82 44.71 34.07
C GLN A 1223 -15.78 43.31 34.71
N VAL A 1224 -15.79 43.25 36.04
CA VAL A 1224 -15.86 41.98 36.78
C VAL A 1224 -17.31 41.47 36.78
N PRO A 1225 -17.60 40.26 36.25
CA PRO A 1225 -18.96 39.72 36.24
C PRO A 1225 -19.54 39.53 37.65
N SER A 1226 -20.80 39.93 37.85
CA SER A 1226 -21.49 39.88 39.15
C SER A 1226 -21.61 38.45 39.73
N SER A 1227 -21.52 37.43 38.88
CA SER A 1227 -21.45 36.01 39.27
C SER A 1227 -20.26 35.68 40.19
N PHE A 1228 -19.15 36.42 40.11
CA PHE A 1228 -18.01 36.24 40.99
C PHE A 1228 -18.19 36.87 42.38
N LYS A 1229 -19.29 37.60 42.65
CA LYS A 1229 -19.59 38.25 43.94
C LYS A 1229 -18.52 39.20 44.50
N LEU A 1230 -17.52 39.59 43.70
CA LEU A 1230 -16.43 40.51 44.07
C LEU A 1230 -16.90 41.98 44.08
N GLY A 1231 -18.00 42.29 44.78
CA GLY A 1231 -18.61 43.63 44.78
C GLY A 1231 -17.67 44.74 45.26
N PHE A 1232 -16.70 44.41 46.12
CA PHE A 1232 -15.68 45.33 46.63
C PHE A 1232 -14.66 45.80 45.56
N LEU A 1233 -14.64 45.21 44.36
CA LEU A 1233 -13.78 45.63 43.24
C LEU A 1233 -14.45 46.66 42.31
N THR A 1234 -15.58 47.26 42.69
CA THR A 1234 -16.33 48.17 41.80
C THR A 1234 -15.85 49.63 41.91
N ARG A 1235 -15.17 50.08 40.85
CA ARG A 1235 -14.80 51.48 40.48
C ARG A 1235 -14.16 52.37 41.56
N VAL A 1236 -12.86 52.63 41.36
CA VAL A 1236 -12.17 53.89 41.69
C VAL A 1236 -11.55 54.44 40.41
#